data_AF-A0A2V9U1X0-F1
#
_entry.id   AF-A0A2V9U1X0-F1
#
_cell.length_a   1.000
_cell.length_b   1.000
_cell.length_c   1.000
_cell.angle_alpha   90.00
_cell.angle_beta   90.00
_cell.angle_gamma   90.00
#
_symmetry.space_group_name_H-M   'P 1'
#
loop_
_entity.id
_entity.type
_entity.pdbx_description
1 polymer ?
#
loop_
_entity_poly.entity_id
_entity_poly.type
_entity_poly.pdbx_seq_one_letter_code
_entity_poly.pdbx_strand_id
1 'polypeptide(L)'
;MRILTRYILREVASHALIGVAIFTFVLFTKDLGHILELVVRNSAPLSSVLEVMALTLPIAFTITIPAGVLVGILIGLSRLAADSEITAMRASGIGVWNFLRILSIFVAGAWLVALTNSVYLAPASQAALGRLQDRLKSAQASFEVQPRVFYEGFPKIVLYVHDVKGGQRAAVWKGVFLADISTPGSPRIWQAEQGILVSEGPTRLHLHLINGSTHETDSKSPDHYQISSFQQTDIPIEVPSTENKQDVEPVPMGEMDTRSLLTEASKAPPATARWYLIEFHRRLALPSACLVLALVGIPLGLSSKKGGKSSGFVLAIALVFLYYSASLIGLSLARQGRVSAGFGVWFADIVFLLGGAFLLWRAERRPLEIAHWLAVRNPFRSQDSAGVMLPGLTSPSGTAFERAASRWRVSGVDFPTILDDYVLRDFFTYLGMIMAAFLTLMLVFTLFELLTDIMRNHISAWVVGDYLLNVCPYFIYNLAQYGVLLAVLITFGLMERSNEVTAIKATGVSIYRVVVPVLVICVGLASGLFFFDQFYLPRANKRQDALRNQIKGKPAQTYLRPDQKWIFGQHSDIYYYQFFDADRDQFADISVFQFNPRTFAITERVHADRAHWSEVTQRWIYEQGWVRQLSGDTIESYHQFDVTAFPQFAELPTYFKKEVKQSSEMNFDELRRYIHDLQQSGFDVVRLKVQLQRKLAVPFVTLVMSVLAIPFSLSAGKRGAITGIATAVGIAAGFEVVSRLFESMGNLSQLPPALAAWSPDVIFALLGAYLILKVPT
;
A
#
# COMPACT_ATOMS: atom_id res chain seq x y z
N MET A 1 -4.47 41.26 -25.65
CA MET A 1 -3.55 40.39 -24.87
C MET A 1 -4.17 39.78 -23.60
N ARG A 2 -4.98 40.52 -22.80
CA ARG A 2 -5.57 39.98 -21.54
C ARG A 2 -6.42 38.71 -21.71
N ILE A 3 -7.12 38.54 -22.82
CA ILE A 3 -7.99 37.37 -23.08
C ILE A 3 -7.14 36.11 -23.29
N LEU A 4 -6.12 36.18 -24.16
CA LEU A 4 -5.22 35.06 -24.45
C LEU A 4 -4.42 34.63 -23.21
N THR A 5 -3.91 35.60 -22.45
CA THR A 5 -3.24 35.35 -21.18
C THR A 5 -4.15 34.62 -20.19
N ARG A 6 -5.39 35.10 -20.00
CA ARG A 6 -6.37 34.46 -19.10
C ARG A 6 -6.75 33.06 -19.57
N TYR A 7 -6.85 32.87 -20.89
CA TYR A 7 -7.18 31.57 -21.48
C TYR A 7 -6.08 30.54 -21.23
N ILE A 8 -4.82 30.84 -21.60
CA ILE A 8 -3.68 29.95 -21.38
C ILE A 8 -3.49 29.65 -19.89
N LEU A 9 -3.58 30.67 -19.02
CA LEU A 9 -3.46 30.50 -17.57
C LEU A 9 -4.55 29.58 -17.01
N ARG A 10 -5.82 29.77 -17.44
CA ARG A 10 -6.93 28.92 -16.99
C ARG A 10 -6.75 27.48 -17.44
N GLU A 11 -6.31 27.27 -18.68
CA GLU A 11 -6.08 25.94 -19.24
C GLU A 11 -4.99 25.21 -18.46
N VAL A 12 -3.82 25.82 -18.30
CA VAL A 12 -2.68 25.23 -17.58
C VAL A 12 -2.98 25.03 -16.10
N ALA A 13 -3.60 26.02 -15.43
CA ALA A 13 -3.94 25.90 -14.00
C ALA A 13 -4.96 24.79 -13.75
N SER A 14 -5.96 24.62 -14.63
CA SER A 14 -6.95 23.54 -14.48
C SER A 14 -6.31 22.14 -14.59
N HIS A 15 -5.42 21.94 -15.56
CA HIS A 15 -4.70 20.67 -15.71
C HIS A 15 -3.68 20.45 -14.59
N ALA A 16 -3.07 21.52 -14.08
CA ALA A 16 -2.16 21.43 -12.94
C ALA A 16 -2.87 20.95 -11.68
N LEU A 17 -4.06 21.50 -11.38
CA LEU A 17 -4.87 21.06 -10.24
C LEU A 17 -5.27 19.58 -10.33
N ILE A 18 -5.63 19.11 -11.53
CA ILE A 18 -5.89 17.68 -11.77
C ILE A 18 -4.63 16.85 -11.51
N GLY A 19 -3.48 17.31 -12.02
CA GLY A 19 -2.18 16.69 -11.76
C GLY A 19 -1.92 16.58 -10.26
N VAL A 20 -1.98 17.69 -9.52
CA VAL A 20 -1.82 17.70 -8.06
C VAL A 20 -2.77 16.71 -7.40
N ALA A 21 -4.05 16.71 -7.78
CA ALA A 21 -5.04 15.80 -7.20
C ALA A 21 -4.72 14.32 -7.47
N ILE A 22 -4.35 13.95 -8.70
CA ILE A 22 -4.00 12.56 -9.06
C ILE A 22 -2.73 12.12 -8.32
N PHE A 23 -1.68 12.93 -8.33
CA PHE A 23 -0.43 12.61 -7.65
C PHE A 23 -0.63 12.54 -6.13
N THR A 24 -1.40 13.46 -5.54
CA THR A 24 -1.75 13.43 -4.11
C THR A 24 -2.56 12.19 -3.78
N PHE A 25 -3.56 11.82 -4.58
CA PHE A 25 -4.33 10.60 -4.37
C PHE A 25 -3.42 9.36 -4.40
N VAL A 26 -2.59 9.22 -5.43
CA VAL A 26 -1.66 8.08 -5.58
C VAL A 26 -0.73 7.97 -4.37
N LEU A 27 -0.08 9.07 -3.95
CA LEU A 27 0.80 9.06 -2.77
C LEU A 27 0.03 8.80 -1.47
N PHE A 28 -1.16 9.39 -1.33
CA PHE A 28 -1.99 9.24 -0.14
C PHE A 28 -2.43 7.80 0.09
N THR A 29 -2.75 7.04 -0.97
CA THR A 29 -3.13 5.61 -0.84
C THR A 29 -2.07 4.75 -0.17
N LYS A 30 -0.80 5.15 -0.24
CA LYS A 30 0.30 4.37 0.31
C LYS A 30 0.38 4.44 1.85
N ASP A 31 0.30 5.64 2.41
CA ASP A 31 0.52 5.85 3.86
C ASP A 31 -0.77 5.73 4.67
N LEU A 32 -1.93 5.79 4.01
CA LEU A 32 -3.24 5.83 4.65
C LEU A 32 -3.53 4.62 5.55
N GLY A 33 -3.11 3.42 5.14
CA GLY A 33 -3.38 2.19 5.90
C GLY A 33 -2.74 2.20 7.29
N HIS A 34 -1.47 2.59 7.39
CA HIS A 34 -0.76 2.63 8.67
C HIS A 34 -1.32 3.73 9.59
N ILE A 35 -1.65 4.87 9.01
CA ILE A 35 -2.24 6.00 9.72
C ILE A 35 -3.61 5.62 10.32
N LEU A 36 -4.50 5.02 9.52
CA LEU A 36 -5.82 4.62 9.99
C LEU A 36 -5.76 3.49 11.02
N GLU A 37 -4.77 2.59 10.93
CA GLU A 37 -4.51 1.60 11.98
C GLU A 37 -4.24 2.26 13.32
N LEU A 38 -3.41 3.32 13.34
CA LEU A 38 -3.08 4.04 14.56
C LEU A 38 -4.28 4.80 15.14
N VAL A 39 -5.15 5.35 14.30
CA VAL A 39 -6.36 6.06 14.75
C VAL A 39 -7.39 5.09 15.36
N VAL A 40 -7.64 3.96 14.69
CA VAL A 40 -8.64 2.98 15.16
C VAL A 40 -8.14 2.23 16.39
N ARG A 41 -6.84 1.90 16.47
CA ARG A 41 -6.24 1.19 17.62
C ARG A 41 -6.46 1.94 18.93
N ASN A 42 -6.42 3.27 18.87
CA ASN A 42 -6.59 4.13 20.03
C ASN A 42 -8.05 4.57 20.24
N SER A 43 -9.01 3.91 19.57
CA SER A 43 -10.45 4.21 19.63
C SER A 43 -10.78 5.71 19.44
N ALA A 44 -10.00 6.37 18.59
CA ALA A 44 -10.11 7.81 18.41
C ALA A 44 -11.44 8.16 17.72
N PRO A 45 -12.03 9.34 18.02
CA PRO A 45 -13.25 9.78 17.35
C PRO A 45 -13.01 9.91 15.83
N LEU A 46 -14.06 9.69 15.04
CA LEU A 46 -13.98 9.78 13.57
C LEU A 46 -13.47 11.15 13.07
N SER A 47 -13.65 12.22 13.87
CA SER A 47 -13.07 13.53 13.60
C SER A 47 -11.53 13.52 13.56
N SER A 48 -10.88 12.64 14.33
CA SER A 48 -9.43 12.46 14.30
C SER A 48 -8.96 11.86 12.98
N VAL A 49 -9.77 11.03 12.31
CA VAL A 49 -9.44 10.57 10.94
C VAL A 49 -9.33 11.76 10.01
N LEU A 50 -10.34 12.64 10.00
CA LEU A 50 -10.35 13.84 9.16
C LEU A 50 -9.19 14.79 9.51
N GLU A 51 -8.86 14.93 10.80
CA GLU A 51 -7.71 15.71 11.26
C GLU A 51 -6.40 15.14 10.70
N VAL A 52 -6.15 13.83 10.83
CA VAL A 52 -4.92 13.24 10.30
C VAL A 52 -4.85 13.35 8.78
N MET A 53 -5.96 13.12 8.09
CA MET A 53 -6.03 13.31 6.63
C MET A 53 -5.65 14.74 6.23
N ALA A 54 -6.25 15.73 6.92
CA ALA A 54 -5.96 17.14 6.67
C ALA A 54 -4.49 17.50 6.95
N LEU A 55 -3.90 16.93 8.00
CA LEU A 55 -2.48 17.11 8.34
C LEU A 55 -1.52 16.41 7.36
N THR A 56 -1.97 15.35 6.70
CA THR A 56 -1.13 14.61 5.73
C THR A 56 -1.07 15.32 4.37
N LEU A 57 -2.11 16.08 3.99
CA LEU A 57 -2.18 16.77 2.70
C LEU A 57 -1.02 17.77 2.46
N PRO A 58 -0.69 18.69 3.40
CA PRO A 58 0.46 19.59 3.24
C PRO A 58 1.79 18.86 3.05
N ILE A 59 1.95 17.70 3.67
CA ILE A 59 3.17 16.88 3.53
C ILE A 59 3.27 16.39 2.09
N ALA A 60 2.18 15.81 1.55
CA ALA A 60 2.13 15.33 0.17
C ALA A 60 2.33 16.47 -0.85
N PHE A 61 1.75 17.64 -0.61
CA PHE A 61 1.87 18.81 -1.49
C PHE A 61 3.30 19.27 -1.77
N THR A 62 4.24 18.96 -0.87
CA THR A 62 5.67 19.25 -1.07
C THR A 62 6.25 18.57 -2.33
N ILE A 63 5.70 17.40 -2.70
CA ILE A 63 6.12 16.63 -3.88
C ILE A 63 5.09 16.78 -5.02
N THR A 64 3.81 16.88 -4.70
CA THR A 64 2.76 16.84 -5.74
C THR A 64 2.53 18.18 -6.43
N ILE A 65 2.81 19.33 -5.78
CA ILE A 65 2.68 20.65 -6.42
C ILE A 65 3.66 20.79 -7.61
N PRO A 66 4.98 20.57 -7.47
CA PRO A 66 5.89 20.67 -8.61
C PRO A 66 5.56 19.70 -9.75
N ALA A 67 5.19 18.46 -9.41
CA ALA A 67 4.74 17.47 -10.39
C ALA A 67 3.47 17.95 -11.12
N GLY A 68 2.48 18.47 -10.38
CA GLY A 68 1.25 19.01 -10.92
C GLY A 68 1.47 20.23 -11.82
N VAL A 69 2.38 21.14 -11.45
CA VAL A 69 2.76 22.30 -12.30
C VAL A 69 3.31 21.82 -13.65
N LEU A 70 4.21 20.84 -13.65
CA LEU A 70 4.78 20.27 -14.88
C LEU A 70 3.70 19.63 -15.75
N VAL A 71 2.83 18.82 -15.13
CA VAL A 71 1.68 18.18 -15.79
C VAL A 71 0.75 19.21 -16.40
N GLY A 72 0.42 20.28 -15.67
CA GLY A 72 -0.45 21.34 -16.16
C GLY A 72 0.15 22.07 -17.36
N ILE A 73 1.44 22.38 -17.31
CA ILE A 73 2.16 23.04 -18.41
C ILE A 73 2.21 22.13 -19.64
N LEU A 74 2.64 20.88 -19.48
CA LEU A 74 2.80 19.95 -20.59
C LEU A 74 1.47 19.57 -21.21
N ILE A 75 0.46 19.21 -20.41
CA ILE A 75 -0.85 18.83 -20.92
C ILE A 75 -1.56 20.04 -21.50
N GLY A 76 -1.61 21.15 -20.77
CA GLY A 76 -2.25 22.37 -21.24
C GLY A 76 -1.66 22.86 -22.57
N LEU A 77 -0.33 22.92 -22.68
CA LEU A 77 0.31 23.29 -23.94
C LEU A 77 0.17 22.21 -25.02
N SER A 78 0.26 20.93 -24.69
CA SER A 78 0.09 19.85 -25.68
C SER A 78 -1.32 19.82 -26.27
N ARG A 79 -2.36 20.12 -25.48
CA ARG A 79 -3.74 20.23 -25.96
C ARG A 79 -3.90 21.40 -26.92
N LEU A 80 -3.39 22.59 -26.52
CA LEU A 80 -3.38 23.78 -27.38
C LEU A 80 -2.55 23.57 -28.65
N ALA A 81 -1.51 22.73 -28.61
CA ALA A 81 -0.70 22.38 -29.78
C ALA A 81 -1.46 21.42 -30.71
N ALA A 82 -2.12 20.40 -30.13
CA ALA A 82 -2.91 19.41 -30.86
C ALA A 82 -4.12 20.04 -31.56
N ASP A 83 -4.77 21.00 -30.91
CA ASP A 83 -5.87 21.78 -31.48
C ASP A 83 -5.39 22.88 -32.46
N SER A 84 -4.09 22.90 -32.80
CA SER A 84 -3.44 23.89 -33.68
C SER A 84 -3.52 25.35 -33.21
N GLU A 85 -3.96 25.60 -31.97
CA GLU A 85 -4.08 26.94 -31.40
C GLU A 85 -2.72 27.59 -31.19
N ILE A 86 -1.70 26.83 -30.75
CA ILE A 86 -0.32 27.35 -30.63
C ILE A 86 0.24 27.74 -32.00
N THR A 87 -0.07 26.96 -33.04
CA THR A 87 0.35 27.27 -34.41
C THR A 87 -0.28 28.58 -34.89
N ALA A 88 -1.58 28.77 -34.64
CA ALA A 88 -2.28 30.02 -34.95
C ALA A 88 -1.70 31.22 -34.18
N MET A 89 -1.46 31.07 -32.87
CA MET A 89 -0.84 32.11 -32.04
C MET A 89 0.56 32.50 -32.55
N ARG A 90 1.38 31.51 -32.92
CA ARG A 90 2.71 31.76 -33.49
C ARG A 90 2.63 32.46 -34.85
N ALA A 91 1.65 32.13 -35.68
CA ALA A 91 1.40 32.82 -36.96
C ALA A 91 1.00 34.29 -36.74
N SER A 92 0.34 34.62 -35.63
CA SER A 92 0.05 36.00 -35.22
C SER A 92 1.22 36.73 -34.55
N GLY A 93 2.45 36.20 -34.65
CA GLY A 93 3.66 36.84 -34.10
C GLY A 93 3.92 36.58 -32.61
N ILE A 94 3.18 35.66 -31.97
CA ILE A 94 3.43 35.31 -30.56
C ILE A 94 4.60 34.32 -30.48
N GLY A 95 5.79 34.84 -30.15
CA GLY A 95 6.98 34.03 -29.91
C GLY A 95 6.95 33.23 -28.60
N VAL A 96 7.92 32.30 -28.45
CA VAL A 96 8.07 31.43 -27.25
C VAL A 96 8.23 32.25 -25.96
N TRP A 97 8.96 33.37 -26.03
CA TRP A 97 9.15 34.29 -24.90
C TRP A 97 7.86 34.89 -24.36
N ASN A 98 6.84 35.09 -25.19
CA ASN A 98 5.52 35.54 -24.73
C ASN A 98 4.79 34.44 -23.96
N PHE A 99 4.88 33.19 -24.39
CA PHE A 99 4.37 32.05 -23.62
C PHE A 99 5.10 31.92 -22.28
N LEU A 100 6.42 32.07 -22.26
CA LEU A 100 7.22 32.06 -21.03
C LEU A 100 6.78 33.16 -20.07
N ARG A 101 6.57 34.40 -20.55
CA ARG A 101 6.10 35.53 -19.73
C ARG A 101 4.67 35.34 -19.22
N ILE A 102 3.79 34.73 -20.00
CA ILE A 102 2.41 34.43 -19.57
C ILE A 102 2.45 33.34 -18.48
N LEU A 103 3.19 32.27 -18.72
CA LEU A 103 3.25 31.13 -17.81
C LEU A 103 4.08 31.42 -16.56
N SER A 104 5.03 32.36 -16.59
CA SER A 104 5.78 32.75 -15.40
C SER A 104 4.88 33.31 -14.31
N ILE A 105 3.73 33.92 -14.64
CA ILE A 105 2.73 34.36 -13.65
C ILE A 105 2.16 33.15 -12.90
N PHE A 106 1.78 32.10 -13.63
CA PHE A 106 1.28 30.86 -13.03
C PHE A 106 2.37 30.17 -12.20
N VAL A 107 3.59 30.05 -12.76
CA VAL A 107 4.70 29.37 -12.10
C VAL A 107 5.15 30.12 -10.84
N ALA A 108 5.20 31.45 -10.86
CA ALA A 108 5.51 32.24 -9.67
C ALA A 108 4.44 32.09 -8.59
N GLY A 109 3.16 32.05 -8.97
CA GLY A 109 2.06 31.77 -8.05
C GLY A 109 2.17 30.37 -7.45
N ALA A 110 2.41 29.34 -8.27
CA ALA A 110 2.59 27.97 -7.81
C ALA A 110 3.83 27.80 -6.93
N TRP A 111 4.94 28.45 -7.26
CA TRP A 111 6.17 28.49 -6.46
C TRP A 111 5.93 29.13 -5.10
N LEU A 112 5.20 30.24 -5.04
CA LEU A 112 4.86 30.91 -3.77
C LEU A 112 3.96 30.03 -2.89
N VAL A 113 2.97 29.35 -3.48
CA VAL A 113 2.13 28.37 -2.77
C VAL A 113 2.97 27.19 -2.27
N ALA A 114 3.84 26.62 -3.11
CA ALA A 114 4.72 25.52 -2.74
C ALA A 114 5.71 25.92 -1.63
N LEU A 115 6.27 27.12 -1.70
CA LEU A 115 7.20 27.65 -0.70
C LEU A 115 6.50 27.88 0.63
N THR A 116 5.33 28.49 0.61
CA THR A 116 4.51 28.68 1.82
C THR A 116 4.15 27.33 2.45
N ASN A 117 3.78 26.36 1.61
CA ASN A 117 3.50 25.01 2.05
C ASN A 117 4.73 24.35 2.69
N SER A 118 5.89 24.38 2.02
CA SER A 118 7.09 23.68 2.47
C SER A 118 7.77 24.31 3.69
N VAL A 119 7.66 25.63 3.87
CA VAL A 119 8.32 26.36 4.97
C VAL A 119 7.45 26.42 6.22
N TYR A 120 6.12 26.53 6.06
CA TYR A 120 5.19 26.75 7.17
C TYR A 120 4.18 25.61 7.35
N LEU A 121 3.39 25.28 6.33
CA LEU A 121 2.28 24.33 6.51
C LEU A 121 2.75 22.90 6.75
N ALA A 122 3.73 22.41 5.97
CA ALA A 122 4.20 21.04 6.06
C ALA A 122 4.90 20.75 7.40
N PRO A 123 5.84 21.58 7.90
CA PRO A 123 6.42 21.38 9.24
C PRO A 123 5.39 21.50 10.36
N ALA A 124 4.48 22.47 10.28
CA ALA A 124 3.40 22.62 11.28
C ALA A 124 2.47 21.39 11.29
N SER A 125 2.18 20.84 10.11
CA SER A 125 1.34 19.65 10.00
C SER A 125 2.05 18.39 10.49
N GLN A 126 3.35 18.26 10.23
CA GLN A 126 4.16 17.18 10.80
C GLN A 126 4.23 17.26 12.31
N ALA A 127 4.47 18.45 12.88
CA ALA A 127 4.49 18.65 14.33
C ALA A 127 3.12 18.39 14.97
N ALA A 128 2.03 18.83 14.34
CA ALA A 128 0.68 18.55 14.81
C ALA A 128 0.34 17.06 14.74
N LEU A 129 0.80 16.38 13.69
CA LEU A 129 0.63 14.94 13.51
C LEU A 129 1.43 14.14 14.54
N GLY A 130 2.67 14.54 14.85
CA GLY A 130 3.46 13.97 15.96
C GLY A 130 2.75 14.12 17.30
N ARG A 131 2.29 15.33 17.65
CA ARG A 131 1.50 15.56 18.88
C ARG A 131 0.19 14.79 18.92
N LEU A 132 -0.48 14.62 17.77
CA LEU A 132 -1.69 13.82 17.68
C LEU A 132 -1.36 12.34 17.91
N GLN A 133 -0.29 11.82 17.31
CA GLN A 133 0.17 10.47 17.57
C GLN A 133 0.50 10.25 19.05
N ASP A 134 1.17 11.20 19.71
CA ASP A 134 1.50 11.10 21.13
C ASP A 134 0.25 11.15 22.02
N ARG A 135 -0.70 12.05 21.71
CA ARG A 135 -2.01 12.09 22.39
C ARG A 135 -2.77 10.77 22.21
N LEU A 136 -2.82 10.24 21.00
CA LEU A 136 -3.51 8.99 20.68
C LEU A 136 -2.85 7.78 21.36
N LYS A 137 -1.52 7.72 21.41
CA LYS A 137 -0.79 6.67 22.16
C LYS A 137 -1.10 6.70 23.66
N SER A 138 -1.38 7.87 24.23
CA SER A 138 -1.71 8.02 25.66
C SER A 138 -3.19 7.78 26.01
N ALA A 139 -4.08 7.73 25.01
CA ALA A 139 -5.52 7.58 25.21
C ALA A 139 -5.90 6.09 25.28
N GLN A 140 -6.08 5.58 26.51
CA GLN A 140 -6.71 4.30 26.87
C GLN A 140 -6.66 3.20 25.80
N ALA A 141 -5.53 2.51 25.70
CA ALA A 141 -5.46 1.23 25.01
C ALA A 141 -6.32 0.19 25.74
N SER A 142 -7.57 0.00 25.29
CA SER A 142 -8.32 -1.21 25.60
C SER A 142 -7.64 -2.35 24.86
N PHE A 143 -6.66 -3.00 25.49
CA PHE A 143 -5.93 -4.12 24.90
C PHE A 143 -6.89 -5.32 24.75
N GLU A 144 -7.40 -5.51 23.53
CA GLU A 144 -8.20 -6.68 23.19
C GLU A 144 -7.27 -7.87 22.92
N VAL A 145 -6.99 -8.65 23.96
CA VAL A 145 -6.20 -9.89 23.85
C VAL A 145 -7.03 -10.95 23.12
N GLN A 146 -6.47 -11.53 22.06
CA GLN A 146 -7.12 -12.60 21.31
C GLN A 146 -7.03 -13.94 22.05
N PRO A 147 -8.11 -14.75 22.09
CA PRO A 147 -8.05 -16.08 22.66
C PRO A 147 -7.15 -16.99 21.81
N ARG A 148 -6.39 -17.85 22.49
CA ARG A 148 -5.47 -18.85 21.96
C ARG A 148 -4.32 -18.27 21.14
N VAL A 149 -3.87 -17.06 21.48
CA VAL A 149 -2.75 -16.40 20.82
C VAL A 149 -1.72 -15.99 21.87
N PHE A 150 -0.43 -16.20 21.58
CA PHE A 150 0.65 -15.67 22.40
C PHE A 150 0.82 -14.16 22.12
N TYR A 151 0.56 -13.36 23.14
CA TYR A 151 0.74 -11.92 23.13
C TYR A 151 2.08 -11.55 23.76
N GLU A 152 3.01 -11.07 22.91
CA GLU A 152 4.36 -10.63 23.29
C GLU A 152 4.48 -9.09 23.27
N GLY A 153 3.36 -8.37 23.35
CA GLY A 153 3.36 -6.91 23.29
C GLY A 153 3.90 -6.24 24.56
N PHE A 154 4.09 -6.99 25.65
CA PHE A 154 4.63 -6.49 26.91
C PHE A 154 6.13 -6.79 27.02
N PRO A 155 6.97 -5.82 27.45
CA PRO A 155 8.39 -6.08 27.65
C PRO A 155 8.60 -7.20 28.65
N LYS A 156 9.33 -8.23 28.23
CA LYS A 156 9.70 -9.39 29.06
C LYS A 156 8.52 -10.23 29.58
N ILE A 157 7.30 -10.03 29.08
CA ILE A 157 6.12 -10.82 29.48
C ILE A 157 5.45 -11.39 28.24
N VAL A 158 5.19 -12.70 28.25
CA VAL A 158 4.39 -13.38 27.24
C VAL A 158 3.08 -13.82 27.88
N LEU A 159 1.96 -13.38 27.30
CA LEU A 159 0.62 -13.68 27.78
C LEU A 159 -0.10 -14.60 26.79
N TYR A 160 -0.69 -15.69 27.26
CA TYR A 160 -1.58 -16.55 26.51
C TYR A 160 -2.88 -16.73 27.29
N VAL A 161 -4.01 -16.63 26.59
CA VAL A 161 -5.34 -16.77 27.20
C VAL A 161 -6.12 -17.80 26.42
N HIS A 162 -6.64 -18.84 27.08
CA HIS A 162 -7.36 -19.92 26.40
C HIS A 162 -8.72 -19.50 25.84
N ASP A 163 -9.51 -18.75 26.61
CA ASP A 163 -10.82 -18.24 26.21
C ASP A 163 -11.06 -16.84 26.80
N VAL A 164 -11.70 -15.97 26.03
CA VAL A 164 -12.00 -14.58 26.41
C VAL A 164 -13.51 -14.38 26.32
N LYS A 165 -14.15 -14.15 27.45
CA LYS A 165 -15.58 -13.81 27.49
C LYS A 165 -15.74 -12.30 27.62
N GLY A 166 -16.32 -11.68 26.59
CA GLY A 166 -16.68 -10.27 26.62
C GLY A 166 -17.76 -9.98 27.65
N GLY A 167 -17.45 -9.16 28.65
CA GLY A 167 -18.41 -8.57 29.58
C GLY A 167 -18.54 -7.06 29.34
N GLN A 168 -19.69 -6.46 29.68
CA GLN A 168 -20.00 -5.04 29.45
C GLN A 168 -19.05 -4.03 30.16
N ARG A 169 -18.13 -4.49 31.02
CA ARG A 169 -17.22 -3.63 31.81
C ARG A 169 -15.75 -4.10 31.88
N ALA A 170 -15.50 -5.42 31.78
CA ALA A 170 -14.15 -5.98 31.71
C ALA A 170 -14.22 -7.35 31.00
N ALA A 171 -13.22 -7.67 30.19
CA ALA A 171 -13.08 -9.00 29.60
C ALA A 171 -12.63 -9.98 30.70
N VAL A 172 -13.39 -11.06 30.88
CA VAL A 172 -13.00 -12.15 31.78
C VAL A 172 -12.25 -13.18 30.96
N TRP A 173 -10.97 -13.36 31.30
CA TRP A 173 -10.08 -14.34 30.68
C TRP A 173 -10.19 -15.66 31.42
N LYS A 174 -10.18 -16.77 30.69
CA LYS A 174 -10.15 -18.14 31.24
C LYS A 174 -8.92 -18.87 30.74
N GLY A 175 -8.26 -19.60 31.64
CA GLY A 175 -7.02 -20.31 31.34
C GLY A 175 -5.92 -19.35 30.91
N VAL A 176 -5.42 -18.59 31.88
CA VAL A 176 -4.37 -17.59 31.66
C VAL A 176 -3.01 -18.23 31.91
N PHE A 177 -2.13 -18.13 30.94
CA PHE A 177 -0.71 -18.49 31.04
C PHE A 177 0.11 -17.22 30.83
N LEU A 178 0.92 -16.86 31.80
CA LEU A 178 1.80 -15.70 31.73
C LEU A 178 3.23 -16.15 32.03
N ALA A 179 4.16 -15.83 31.15
CA ALA A 179 5.57 -16.14 31.32
C ALA A 179 6.40 -14.86 31.37
N ASP A 180 7.12 -14.64 32.48
CA ASP A 180 8.13 -13.59 32.62
C ASP A 180 9.47 -14.14 32.15
N ILE A 181 9.94 -13.58 31.04
CA ILE A 181 11.18 -13.92 30.36
C ILE A 181 12.31 -12.94 30.71
N SER A 182 12.22 -12.24 31.85
CA SER A 182 13.32 -11.42 32.40
C SER A 182 14.62 -12.23 32.55
N THR A 183 14.50 -13.52 32.86
CA THR A 183 15.58 -14.52 32.85
C THR A 183 15.26 -15.63 31.84
N PRO A 184 15.74 -15.56 30.58
CA PRO A 184 15.33 -16.48 29.52
C PRO A 184 15.56 -17.97 29.80
N GLY A 185 16.65 -18.35 30.50
CA GLY A 185 16.94 -19.76 30.79
C GLY A 185 16.06 -20.39 31.88
N SER A 186 15.32 -19.57 32.62
CA SER A 186 14.42 -20.02 33.69
C SER A 186 13.23 -19.07 33.80
N PRO A 187 12.30 -19.08 32.81
CA PRO A 187 11.17 -18.17 32.84
C PRO A 187 10.26 -18.50 34.02
N ARG A 188 9.80 -17.46 34.72
CA ARG A 188 8.79 -17.59 35.78
C ARG A 188 7.42 -17.68 35.12
N ILE A 189 6.63 -18.67 35.51
CA ILE A 189 5.34 -18.95 34.86
C ILE A 189 4.22 -18.77 35.88
N TRP A 190 3.25 -17.93 35.57
CA TRP A 190 1.98 -17.86 36.26
C TRP A 190 0.93 -18.56 35.43
N GLN A 191 0.15 -19.38 36.10
CA GLN A 191 -1.00 -20.04 35.53
C GLN A 191 -2.22 -19.69 36.37
N ALA A 192 -3.35 -19.36 35.75
CA ALA A 192 -4.58 -19.07 36.48
C ALA A 192 -5.83 -19.57 35.73
N GLU A 193 -6.85 -19.96 36.48
CA GLU A 193 -8.15 -20.33 35.91
C GLU A 193 -8.85 -19.11 35.31
N GLN A 194 -8.77 -17.95 35.98
CA GLN A 194 -9.40 -16.72 35.53
C GLN A 194 -8.46 -15.52 35.67
N GLY A 195 -8.58 -14.56 34.75
CA GLY A 195 -7.88 -13.29 34.79
C GLY A 195 -8.79 -12.13 34.41
N ILE A 196 -8.63 -10.99 35.06
CA ILE A 196 -9.33 -9.75 34.75
C ILE A 196 -8.29 -8.64 34.65
N LEU A 197 -8.25 -7.98 33.49
CA LEU A 197 -7.38 -6.82 33.29
C LEU A 197 -8.11 -5.55 33.70
N VAL A 198 -7.55 -4.82 34.66
CA VAL A 198 -8.06 -3.53 35.12
C VAL A 198 -7.02 -2.45 34.83
N SER A 199 -7.46 -1.32 34.28
CA SER A 199 -6.57 -0.18 34.01
C SER A 199 -6.55 0.74 35.23
N GLU A 200 -5.35 1.03 35.73
CA GLU A 200 -5.10 2.01 36.79
C GLU A 200 -4.32 3.19 36.18
N GLY A 201 -5.05 4.02 35.42
CA GLY A 201 -4.49 5.16 34.71
C GLY A 201 -3.89 4.84 33.33
N PRO A 202 -3.17 5.80 32.71
CA PRO A 202 -2.72 5.68 31.32
C PRO A 202 -1.48 4.80 31.10
N THR A 203 -0.74 4.44 32.16
CA THR A 203 0.58 3.79 32.03
C THR A 203 0.74 2.48 32.80
N ARG A 204 -0.22 2.14 33.69
CA ARG A 204 -0.18 0.92 34.48
C ARG A 204 -1.47 0.13 34.31
N LEU A 205 -1.30 -1.17 34.04
CA LEU A 205 -2.39 -2.14 34.01
C LEU A 205 -2.18 -3.11 35.16
N HIS A 206 -3.24 -3.45 35.87
CA HIS A 206 -3.22 -4.52 36.87
C HIS A 206 -3.95 -5.73 36.30
N LEU A 207 -3.22 -6.84 36.18
CA LEU A 207 -3.80 -8.12 35.84
C LEU A 207 -4.16 -8.84 37.13
N HIS A 208 -5.45 -8.88 37.44
CA HIS A 208 -6.00 -9.60 38.57
C HIS A 208 -6.19 -11.07 38.17
N LEU A 209 -5.38 -11.97 38.72
CA LEU A 209 -5.48 -13.41 38.50
C LEU A 209 -6.21 -14.07 39.66
N ILE A 210 -7.11 -15.01 39.36
CA ILE A 210 -7.94 -15.72 40.32
C ILE A 210 -7.72 -17.23 40.15
N ASN A 211 -7.50 -17.91 41.27
CA ASN A 211 -7.23 -19.35 41.39
C ASN A 211 -6.11 -19.81 40.44
N GLY A 212 -4.87 -19.65 40.89
CA GLY A 212 -3.70 -19.94 40.08
C GLY A 212 -2.50 -20.43 40.88
N SER A 213 -1.43 -20.72 40.16
CA SER A 213 -0.15 -21.17 40.69
C SER A 213 0.98 -20.41 40.00
N THR A 214 2.02 -20.11 40.77
CA THR A 214 3.29 -19.59 40.25
C THR A 214 4.31 -20.71 40.26
N HIS A 215 5.00 -20.88 39.14
CA HIS A 215 6.01 -21.90 38.90
C HIS A 215 7.36 -21.21 38.70
N GLU A 216 8.29 -21.45 39.61
CA GLU A 216 9.63 -20.86 39.60
C GLU A 216 10.69 -21.96 39.63
N THR A 217 11.75 -21.77 38.85
CA THR A 217 12.88 -22.69 38.77
C THR A 217 14.16 -21.89 38.93
N ASP A 218 15.01 -22.30 39.86
CA ASP A 218 16.34 -21.70 39.97
C ASP A 218 17.22 -22.19 38.80
N SER A 219 17.85 -21.26 38.10
CA SER A 219 18.77 -21.57 37.00
C SER A 219 20.09 -22.19 37.47
N LYS A 220 20.47 -21.98 38.74
CA LYS A 220 21.72 -22.53 39.30
C LYS A 220 21.57 -23.92 39.90
N SER A 221 20.37 -24.24 40.37
CA SER A 221 20.03 -25.52 40.96
C SER A 221 18.67 -25.96 40.44
N PRO A 222 18.62 -26.61 39.25
CA PRO A 222 17.36 -27.01 38.64
C PRO A 222 16.46 -27.77 39.61
N ASP A 223 17.04 -28.60 40.49
CA ASP A 223 16.37 -29.41 41.51
C ASP A 223 15.46 -28.59 42.46
N HIS A 224 15.75 -27.31 42.64
CA HIS A 224 14.92 -26.39 43.44
C HIS A 224 13.80 -25.81 42.58
N TYR A 225 12.67 -26.50 42.59
CA TYR A 225 11.43 -26.05 41.96
C TYR A 225 10.42 -25.61 43.02
N GLN A 226 9.90 -24.39 42.87
CA GLN A 226 8.91 -23.84 43.80
C GLN A 226 7.57 -23.63 43.08
N ILE A 227 6.52 -24.24 43.62
CA ILE A 227 5.13 -24.02 43.21
C ILE A 227 4.45 -23.25 44.33
N SER A 228 3.85 -22.11 44.01
CA SER A 228 3.11 -21.28 44.98
C SER A 228 1.68 -21.06 44.48
N SER A 229 0.72 -21.73 45.11
CA SER A 229 -0.71 -21.58 44.83
C SER A 229 -1.27 -20.28 45.43
N PHE A 230 -2.16 -19.59 44.73
CA PHE A 230 -2.82 -18.38 45.18
C PHE A 230 -4.31 -18.37 44.81
N GLN A 231 -5.14 -17.80 45.67
CA GLN A 231 -6.55 -17.55 45.35
C GLN A 231 -6.73 -16.28 44.52
N GLN A 232 -5.99 -15.21 44.85
CA GLN A 232 -5.99 -13.95 44.12
C GLN A 232 -4.58 -13.37 44.10
N THR A 233 -4.15 -12.79 42.97
CA THR A 233 -2.86 -12.11 42.84
C THR A 233 -2.95 -11.05 41.75
N ASP A 234 -2.32 -9.90 42.01
CA ASP A 234 -2.32 -8.77 41.08
C ASP A 234 -0.92 -8.57 40.51
N ILE A 235 -0.81 -8.66 39.19
CA ILE A 235 0.46 -8.45 38.48
C ILE A 235 0.41 -7.07 37.84
N PRO A 236 1.29 -6.12 38.24
CA PRO A 236 1.42 -4.85 37.54
C PRO A 236 2.11 -5.11 36.20
N ILE A 237 1.45 -4.73 35.11
CA ILE A 237 1.99 -4.77 33.76
C ILE A 237 2.29 -3.32 33.36
N GLU A 238 3.57 -3.04 33.16
CA GLU A 238 4.00 -1.77 32.57
C GLU A 238 3.68 -1.77 31.08
N VAL A 239 2.90 -0.79 30.63
CA VAL A 239 2.65 -0.61 29.20
C VAL A 239 3.93 -0.05 28.59
N PRO A 240 4.50 -0.69 27.55
CA PRO A 240 5.67 -0.13 26.90
C PRO A 240 5.32 1.22 26.28
N SER A 241 5.89 2.30 26.82
CA SER A 241 6.12 3.50 26.02
C SER A 241 7.01 3.07 24.85
N THR A 242 6.58 3.34 23.62
CA THR A 242 7.23 2.90 22.37
C THR A 242 8.56 3.63 22.11
N GLU A 243 9.37 3.86 23.15
CA GLU A 243 10.62 4.62 23.10
C GLU A 243 11.88 3.75 23.09
N ASN A 244 11.80 2.42 23.19
CA ASN A 244 13.00 1.58 23.23
C ASN A 244 13.12 0.60 22.06
N LYS A 245 13.61 1.11 20.92
CA LYS A 245 14.57 0.40 20.07
C LYS A 245 15.67 1.38 19.65
N GLN A 246 16.91 0.95 19.85
CA GLN A 246 18.18 1.69 19.77
C GLN A 246 18.60 2.15 18.35
N ASP A 247 17.65 2.55 17.51
CA ASP A 247 17.93 3.37 16.33
C ASP A 247 17.39 4.78 16.62
N VAL A 248 18.11 5.52 17.46
CA VAL A 248 17.85 6.95 17.64
C VAL A 248 18.19 7.64 16.32
N GLU A 249 17.22 7.68 15.40
CA GLU A 249 17.11 8.82 14.52
C GLU A 249 16.93 10.04 15.44
N PRO A 250 17.87 11.00 15.46
CA PRO A 250 17.78 12.12 16.37
C PRO A 250 16.63 13.01 15.92
N VAL A 251 15.53 13.02 16.71
CA VAL A 251 14.34 13.89 16.66
C VAL A 251 13.70 14.02 15.27
N PRO A 252 12.37 13.90 15.10
CA PRO A 252 11.73 14.13 13.80
C PRO A 252 12.08 15.54 13.22
N MET A 253 13.13 15.65 12.41
CA MET A 253 13.65 16.94 11.92
C MET A 253 12.63 17.67 11.03
N GLY A 254 11.65 16.94 10.52
CA GLY A 254 10.50 17.47 9.81
C GLY A 254 9.55 18.30 10.69
N GLU A 255 9.43 17.99 11.99
CA GLU A 255 8.54 18.68 12.93
C GLU A 255 9.09 20.05 13.39
N MET A 256 10.39 20.28 13.25
CA MET A 256 11.03 21.51 13.69
C MET A 256 10.70 22.69 12.76
N ASP A 257 10.60 23.89 13.34
CA ASP A 257 10.51 25.12 12.57
C ASP A 257 11.79 25.37 11.75
N THR A 258 11.63 25.98 10.58
CA THR A 258 12.71 26.17 9.60
C THR A 258 13.84 27.03 10.16
N ARG A 259 13.56 27.98 11.07
CA ARG A 259 14.60 28.82 11.70
C ARG A 259 15.37 28.08 12.79
N SER A 260 14.67 27.22 13.53
CA SER A 260 15.27 26.39 14.58
C SER A 260 16.28 25.40 13.99
N LEU A 261 16.05 24.90 12.77
CA LEU A 261 17.01 24.03 12.06
C LEU A 261 18.40 24.66 11.92
N LEU A 262 18.48 25.95 11.57
CA LEU A 262 19.77 26.64 11.39
C LEU A 262 20.48 26.87 12.73
N THR A 263 19.70 27.05 13.80
CA THR A 263 20.20 27.28 15.15
C THR A 263 20.69 25.99 15.80
N GLU A 264 20.02 24.87 15.56
CA GLU A 264 20.46 23.56 16.04
C GLU A 264 21.61 23.00 15.19
N ALA A 265 21.65 23.32 13.88
CA ALA A 265 22.79 23.02 13.03
C ALA A 265 24.10 23.65 13.52
N SER A 266 24.06 24.85 14.09
CA SER A 266 25.28 25.54 14.58
C SER A 266 25.78 25.00 15.93
N LYS A 267 24.91 24.36 16.71
CA LYS A 267 25.26 23.77 18.02
C LYS A 267 25.66 22.31 17.92
N ALA A 268 25.16 21.59 16.92
CA ALA A 268 25.34 20.15 16.80
C ALA A 268 26.72 19.75 16.25
N PRO A 269 27.23 18.55 16.59
CA PRO A 269 28.41 17.97 15.94
C PRO A 269 28.33 17.98 14.41
N PRO A 270 29.46 18.03 13.68
CA PRO A 270 29.47 18.20 12.22
C PRO A 270 28.68 17.11 11.46
N ALA A 271 28.64 15.88 11.99
CA ALA A 271 27.84 14.79 11.41
C ALA A 271 26.32 15.06 11.52
N THR A 272 25.83 15.49 12.68
CA THR A 272 24.41 15.82 12.94
C THR A 272 24.00 17.17 12.36
N ALA A 273 24.87 18.18 12.39
CA ALA A 273 24.67 19.49 11.79
C ALA A 273 24.34 19.39 10.30
N ARG A 274 24.97 18.42 9.62
CA ARG A 274 24.73 18.15 8.22
C ARG A 274 23.28 17.75 7.93
N TRP A 275 22.66 16.93 8.77
CA TRP A 275 21.26 16.50 8.58
C TRP A 275 20.31 17.69 8.69
N TYR A 276 20.51 18.58 9.66
CA TYR A 276 19.75 19.82 9.79
C TYR A 276 19.92 20.75 8.57
N LEU A 277 21.14 20.90 8.06
CA LEU A 277 21.41 21.70 6.85
C LEU A 277 20.78 21.10 5.59
N ILE A 278 20.82 19.77 5.45
CA ILE A 278 20.15 19.07 4.34
C ILE A 278 18.66 19.37 4.35
N GLU A 279 18.01 19.23 5.50
CA GLU A 279 16.57 19.46 5.62
C GLU A 279 16.20 20.93 5.36
N PHE A 280 16.99 21.88 5.87
CA PHE A 280 16.82 23.31 5.57
C PHE A 280 16.89 23.59 4.06
N HIS A 281 17.94 23.11 3.38
CA HIS A 281 18.07 23.30 1.94
C HIS A 281 16.96 22.59 1.16
N ARG A 282 16.49 21.44 1.65
CA ARG A 282 15.43 20.64 1.00
C ARG A 282 14.08 21.37 1.01
N ARG A 283 13.75 22.06 2.10
CA ARG A 283 12.54 22.90 2.21
C ARG A 283 12.50 24.06 1.22
N LEU A 284 13.66 24.49 0.71
CA LEU A 284 13.76 25.54 -0.31
C LEU A 284 13.88 24.98 -1.73
N ALA A 285 14.60 23.88 -1.90
CA ALA A 285 14.83 23.23 -3.19
C ALA A 285 13.54 22.60 -3.78
N LEU A 286 12.73 21.94 -2.96
CA LEU A 286 11.50 21.28 -3.44
C LEU A 286 10.47 22.27 -4.03
N PRO A 287 10.22 23.44 -3.44
CA PRO A 287 9.45 24.49 -4.10
C PRO A 287 10.08 25.02 -5.38
N SER A 288 11.41 25.26 -5.42
CA SER A 288 12.09 25.77 -6.62
C SER A 288 12.03 24.82 -7.80
N ALA A 289 11.78 23.52 -7.56
CA ALA A 289 11.42 22.56 -8.59
C ALA A 289 10.33 23.08 -9.55
N CYS A 290 9.34 23.84 -9.05
CA CYS A 290 8.28 24.41 -9.89
C CYS A 290 8.84 25.31 -11.01
N LEU A 291 9.85 26.12 -10.69
CA LEU A 291 10.49 27.05 -11.62
C LEU A 291 11.28 26.29 -12.67
N VAL A 292 12.09 25.33 -12.21
CA VAL A 292 13.02 24.61 -13.06
C VAL A 292 12.29 23.61 -13.97
N LEU A 293 11.31 22.88 -13.43
CA LEU A 293 10.45 21.98 -14.20
C LEU A 293 9.63 22.77 -15.23
N ALA A 294 9.12 23.96 -14.89
CA ALA A 294 8.44 24.80 -15.88
C ALA A 294 9.38 25.25 -17.01
N LEU A 295 10.63 25.59 -16.69
CA LEU A 295 11.64 25.98 -17.68
C LEU A 295 11.90 24.88 -18.73
N VAL A 296 11.86 23.62 -18.30
CA VAL A 296 11.98 22.44 -19.17
C VAL A 296 10.63 22.10 -19.84
N GLY A 297 9.53 22.20 -19.10
CA GLY A 297 8.19 21.81 -19.55
C GLY A 297 7.62 22.71 -20.63
N ILE A 298 7.87 24.02 -20.59
CA ILE A 298 7.37 24.98 -21.59
C ILE A 298 7.91 24.68 -23.01
N PRO A 299 9.23 24.61 -23.26
CA PRO A 299 9.74 24.33 -24.61
C PRO A 299 9.34 22.93 -25.12
N LEU A 300 9.25 21.94 -24.22
CA LEU A 300 8.80 20.60 -24.56
C LEU A 300 7.30 20.54 -24.89
N GLY A 301 6.46 21.24 -24.12
CA GLY A 301 5.03 21.35 -24.39
C GLY A 301 4.72 22.04 -25.71
N LEU A 302 5.47 23.09 -26.06
CA LEU A 302 5.33 23.83 -27.32
C LEU A 302 5.85 23.06 -28.56
N SER A 303 6.71 22.06 -28.38
CA SER A 303 7.31 21.29 -29.49
C SER A 303 6.56 20.01 -29.85
N SER A 304 5.56 19.60 -29.06
CA SER A 304 4.70 18.45 -29.35
C SER A 304 3.67 18.73 -30.45
N LYS A 305 4.13 18.97 -31.68
CA LYS A 305 3.27 19.26 -32.85
C LYS A 305 2.55 18.03 -33.43
N LYS A 306 2.96 16.81 -33.07
CA LYS A 306 2.46 15.54 -33.65
C LYS A 306 2.29 14.40 -32.64
N GLY A 307 2.52 14.64 -31.35
CA GLY A 307 2.18 13.66 -30.31
C GLY A 307 0.68 13.68 -30.07
N GLY A 308 0.03 12.52 -30.04
CA GLY A 308 -1.40 12.43 -29.70
C GLY A 308 -1.71 13.08 -28.34
N LYS A 309 -3.00 13.27 -28.03
CA LYS A 309 -3.49 13.96 -26.81
C LYS A 309 -2.89 13.44 -25.48
N SER A 310 -2.27 12.25 -25.48
CA SER A 310 -1.63 11.61 -24.32
C SER A 310 -0.10 11.81 -24.20
N SER A 311 0.59 12.37 -25.20
CA SER A 311 2.07 12.47 -25.17
C SER A 311 2.58 13.39 -24.06
N GLY A 312 1.86 14.48 -23.77
CA GLY A 312 2.22 15.44 -22.71
C GLY A 312 2.20 14.81 -21.32
N PHE A 313 1.29 13.87 -21.06
CA PHE A 313 1.18 13.19 -19.77
C PHE A 313 2.35 12.20 -19.55
N VAL A 314 2.67 11.38 -20.55
CA VAL A 314 3.80 10.42 -20.47
C VAL A 314 5.12 11.18 -20.27
N LEU A 315 5.32 12.27 -21.02
CA LEU A 315 6.49 13.11 -20.89
C LEU A 315 6.56 13.78 -19.50
N ALA A 316 5.42 14.18 -18.93
CA ALA A 316 5.37 14.74 -17.59
C ALA A 316 5.83 13.73 -16.54
N ILE A 317 5.32 12.48 -16.58
CA ILE A 317 5.76 11.43 -15.65
C ILE A 317 7.26 11.16 -15.80
N ALA A 318 7.77 11.04 -17.04
CA ALA A 318 9.18 10.79 -17.28
C ALA A 318 10.08 11.92 -16.74
N LEU A 319 9.69 13.18 -16.90
CA LEU A 319 10.44 14.33 -16.39
C LEU A 319 10.36 14.46 -14.87
N VAL A 320 9.18 14.22 -14.28
CA VAL A 320 9.00 14.13 -12.82
C VAL A 320 9.94 13.06 -12.26
N PHE A 321 9.96 11.88 -12.87
CA PHE A 321 10.86 10.80 -12.48
C PHE A 321 12.34 11.19 -12.56
N LEU A 322 12.78 11.76 -13.70
CA LEU A 322 14.16 12.18 -13.90
C LEU A 322 14.59 13.23 -12.87
N TYR A 323 13.71 14.20 -12.59
CA TYR A 323 13.98 15.26 -11.61
C TYR A 323 14.14 14.70 -10.21
N TYR A 324 13.16 13.93 -9.73
CA TYR A 324 13.20 13.37 -8.38
C TYR A 324 14.32 12.35 -8.22
N SER A 325 14.64 11.56 -9.26
CA SER A 325 15.81 10.66 -9.26
C SER A 325 17.12 11.42 -9.10
N ALA A 326 17.31 12.51 -9.87
CA ALA A 326 18.48 13.36 -9.70
C ALA A 326 18.55 13.98 -8.29
N SER A 327 17.39 14.36 -7.73
CA SER A 327 17.30 14.95 -6.38
C SER A 327 17.69 13.92 -5.31
N LEU A 328 17.24 12.66 -5.41
CA LEU A 328 17.66 11.60 -4.49
C LEU A 328 19.13 11.26 -4.60
N ILE A 329 19.69 11.20 -5.81
CA ILE A 329 21.12 10.94 -5.99
C ILE A 329 21.93 12.03 -5.29
N GLY A 330 21.55 13.29 -5.51
CA GLY A 330 22.13 14.44 -4.83
C GLY A 330 22.00 14.37 -3.30
N LEU A 331 20.81 14.02 -2.79
CA LEU A 331 20.53 13.83 -1.37
C LEU A 331 21.34 12.68 -0.76
N SER A 332 21.48 11.56 -1.46
CA SER A 332 22.24 10.39 -1.03
C SER A 332 23.74 10.71 -0.91
N LEU A 333 24.30 11.40 -1.92
CA LEU A 333 25.69 11.90 -1.86
C LEU A 333 25.88 12.90 -0.71
N ALA A 334 24.89 13.78 -0.51
CA ALA A 334 24.83 14.73 0.60
C ALA A 334 24.53 14.08 1.96
N ARG A 335 24.10 12.82 2.05
CA ARG A 335 24.01 12.08 3.33
C ARG A 335 25.30 11.31 3.62
N GLN A 336 25.97 10.80 2.59
CA GLN A 336 27.14 9.92 2.73
C GLN A 336 28.46 10.63 3.05
N GLY A 337 28.62 11.88 2.65
CA GLY A 337 29.83 12.68 2.95
C GLY A 337 30.47 13.32 1.73
N ARG A 338 30.08 12.83 0.56
CA ARG A 338 30.82 13.07 -0.69
C ARG A 338 30.65 14.48 -1.25
N VAL A 339 29.51 15.12 -0.98
CA VAL A 339 29.23 16.50 -1.40
C VAL A 339 28.69 17.32 -0.22
N SER A 340 28.84 18.64 -0.31
CA SER A 340 28.26 19.57 0.66
C SER A 340 26.73 19.47 0.69
N ALA A 341 26.11 19.73 1.84
CA ALA A 341 24.66 19.65 2.02
C ALA A 341 23.90 20.53 1.01
N GLY A 342 24.38 21.77 0.81
CA GLY A 342 23.80 22.69 -0.17
C GLY A 342 23.89 22.16 -1.60
N PHE A 343 25.08 21.76 -2.07
CA PHE A 343 25.25 21.32 -3.46
C PHE A 343 24.47 20.05 -3.77
N GLY A 344 24.48 19.06 -2.86
CA GLY A 344 23.78 17.80 -3.11
C GLY A 344 22.26 17.97 -3.17
N VAL A 345 21.67 18.83 -2.33
CA VAL A 345 20.22 19.08 -2.36
C VAL A 345 19.79 19.85 -3.60
N TRP A 346 20.58 20.86 -4.01
CA TRP A 346 20.29 21.70 -5.19
C TRP A 346 20.71 21.07 -6.53
N PHE A 347 21.37 19.91 -6.50
CA PHE A 347 21.93 19.26 -7.68
C PHE A 347 20.89 19.10 -8.82
N ALA A 348 19.69 18.60 -8.51
CA ALA A 348 18.64 18.41 -9.49
C ALA A 348 18.14 19.73 -10.11
N ASP A 349 17.97 20.76 -9.28
CA ASP A 349 17.55 22.09 -9.72
C ASP A 349 18.58 22.70 -10.67
N ILE A 350 19.88 22.57 -10.37
CA ILE A 350 20.96 23.07 -11.22
C ILE A 350 20.95 22.36 -12.59
N VAL A 351 20.87 21.02 -12.58
CA VAL A 351 20.87 20.21 -13.82
C VAL A 351 19.68 20.56 -14.71
N PHE A 352 18.47 20.62 -14.15
CA PHE A 352 17.28 20.96 -14.92
C PHE A 352 17.24 22.43 -15.33
N LEU A 353 17.88 23.34 -14.58
CA LEU A 353 17.94 24.76 -14.94
C LEU A 353 18.82 24.96 -16.17
N LEU A 354 19.99 24.31 -16.19
CA LEU A 354 20.88 24.30 -17.35
C LEU A 354 20.21 23.64 -18.56
N GLY A 355 19.55 22.50 -18.35
CA GLY A 355 18.80 21.80 -19.38
C GLY A 355 17.64 22.62 -19.95
N GLY A 356 16.86 23.28 -19.09
CA GLY A 356 15.75 24.14 -19.48
C GLY A 356 16.19 25.38 -20.23
N ALA A 357 17.27 26.04 -19.78
CA ALA A 357 17.86 27.18 -20.48
C ALA A 357 18.37 26.79 -21.87
N PHE A 358 19.04 25.63 -21.98
CA PHE A 358 19.49 25.09 -23.26
C PHE A 358 18.32 24.77 -24.21
N LEU A 359 17.25 24.15 -23.70
CA LEU A 359 16.05 23.83 -24.48
C LEU A 359 15.33 25.09 -24.97
N LEU A 360 15.23 26.14 -24.14
CA LEU A 360 14.65 27.42 -24.54
C LEU A 360 15.48 28.11 -25.63
N TRP A 361 16.81 28.17 -25.46
CA TRP A 361 17.71 28.73 -26.46
C TRP A 361 17.61 27.99 -27.80
N ARG A 362 17.48 26.66 -27.77
CA ARG A 362 17.33 25.85 -28.99
C ARG A 362 15.97 26.00 -29.64
N ALA A 363 14.89 26.08 -28.86
CA ALA A 363 13.52 26.23 -29.36
C ALA A 363 13.32 27.50 -30.21
N GLU A 364 14.13 28.53 -29.96
CA GLU A 364 14.17 29.78 -30.74
C GLU A 364 14.91 29.61 -32.08
N ARG A 365 15.95 28.77 -32.13
CA ARG A 365 16.82 28.61 -33.32
C ARG A 365 16.39 27.49 -34.28
N ARG A 366 15.84 26.37 -33.77
CA ARG A 366 15.30 25.25 -34.56
C ARG A 366 14.18 24.52 -33.80
N PRO A 367 12.99 24.28 -34.40
CA PRO A 367 11.97 23.48 -33.76
C PRO A 367 12.47 22.03 -33.56
N LEU A 368 12.37 21.54 -32.33
CA LEU A 368 12.71 20.17 -31.95
C LEU A 368 11.76 19.17 -32.62
N GLU A 369 12.26 18.32 -33.52
CA GLU A 369 11.52 17.15 -34.01
C GLU A 369 11.72 15.95 -33.06
N ILE A 370 11.08 15.99 -31.89
CA ILE A 370 11.09 14.88 -30.91
C ILE A 370 10.29 13.67 -31.42
N ALA A 371 9.54 13.84 -32.52
CA ALA A 371 8.69 12.81 -33.11
C ALA A 371 9.43 11.52 -33.53
N HIS A 372 10.76 11.57 -33.77
CA HIS A 372 11.53 10.38 -34.13
C HIS A 372 11.88 9.45 -32.95
N TRP A 373 11.92 9.96 -31.71
CA TRP A 373 12.32 9.16 -30.53
C TRP A 373 11.15 8.46 -29.84
N LEU A 374 9.92 8.96 -30.00
CA LEU A 374 8.70 8.42 -29.38
C LEU A 374 7.75 7.75 -30.39
N ALA A 375 8.15 7.64 -31.67
CA ALA A 375 7.42 6.84 -32.64
C ALA A 375 7.62 5.34 -32.34
N VAL A 376 6.89 4.84 -31.34
CA VAL A 376 6.57 3.43 -31.22
C VAL A 376 5.95 3.03 -32.55
N ARG A 377 6.73 2.32 -33.36
CA ARG A 377 6.34 1.84 -34.69
C ARG A 377 5.15 0.90 -34.49
N ASN A 378 3.95 1.43 -34.68
CA ASN A 378 2.71 0.69 -34.53
C ASN A 378 2.75 -0.52 -35.51
N PRO A 379 2.87 -1.78 -35.05
CA PRO A 379 3.00 -2.92 -35.96
C PRO A 379 1.68 -3.26 -36.65
N PHE A 380 0.57 -2.62 -36.26
CA PHE A 380 -0.79 -2.96 -36.67
C PHE A 380 -1.39 -2.04 -37.73
N ARG A 381 -0.58 -1.21 -38.39
CA ARG A 381 -1.06 -0.53 -39.60
C ARG A 381 -0.91 -1.50 -40.77
N SER A 382 -1.94 -2.32 -40.96
CA SER A 382 -2.12 -3.19 -42.12
C SER A 382 -1.85 -2.37 -43.38
N GLN A 383 -0.79 -2.80 -44.05
CA GLN A 383 -0.34 -2.37 -45.34
C GLN A 383 -1.51 -2.39 -46.32
N ASP A 384 -1.72 -1.27 -47.01
CA ASP A 384 -2.58 -1.18 -48.17
C ASP A 384 -2.26 -2.35 -49.09
N SER A 385 -3.22 -3.25 -49.25
CA SER A 385 -3.17 -4.33 -50.21
C SER A 385 -3.26 -3.72 -51.60
N ALA A 386 -2.09 -3.44 -52.17
CA ALA A 386 -1.89 -3.29 -53.60
C ALA A 386 -2.46 -4.53 -54.30
N GLY A 387 -3.26 -4.28 -55.34
CA GLY A 387 -3.99 -5.28 -56.09
C GLY A 387 -3.09 -6.40 -56.60
N VAL A 388 -3.39 -7.62 -56.19
CA VAL A 388 -3.03 -8.84 -56.90
C VAL A 388 -4.31 -9.35 -57.53
N MET A 389 -4.44 -9.15 -58.84
CA MET A 389 -5.46 -9.79 -59.65
C MET A 389 -5.21 -11.30 -59.65
N LEU A 390 -6.13 -12.06 -59.06
CA LEU A 390 -6.28 -13.49 -59.33
C LEU A 390 -7.53 -13.66 -60.21
N PRO A 391 -7.42 -14.32 -61.38
CA PRO A 391 -8.55 -14.50 -62.27
C PRO A 391 -9.39 -15.72 -61.87
N GLY A 392 -10.70 -15.55 -61.96
CA GLY A 392 -11.66 -16.63 -62.16
C GLY A 392 -12.09 -17.38 -60.91
N LEU A 393 -13.33 -17.15 -60.50
CA LEU A 393 -14.31 -18.20 -60.22
C LEU A 393 -15.70 -17.56 -60.17
N THR A 394 -16.46 -17.80 -61.23
CA THR A 394 -17.87 -17.44 -61.38
C THR A 394 -18.76 -18.37 -60.54
N SER A 395 -19.63 -17.82 -59.68
CA SER A 395 -21.05 -18.20 -59.49
C SER A 395 -21.65 -17.48 -58.25
N PRO A 396 -22.98 -17.54 -58.03
CA PRO A 396 -23.99 -16.77 -58.71
C PRO A 396 -24.61 -15.70 -57.77
N SER A 397 -25.31 -14.76 -58.39
CA SER A 397 -26.09 -13.70 -57.75
C SER A 397 -27.16 -14.24 -56.81
N GLY A 398 -26.84 -14.36 -55.52
CA GLY A 398 -27.80 -14.51 -54.43
C GLY A 398 -27.90 -13.20 -53.65
N THR A 399 -29.07 -12.56 -53.69
CA THR A 399 -29.37 -11.32 -52.97
C THR A 399 -29.01 -11.43 -51.49
N ALA A 400 -28.31 -10.42 -50.96
CA ALA A 400 -27.90 -10.33 -49.55
C ALA A 400 -29.08 -10.47 -48.55
N PHE A 401 -30.31 -10.30 -49.03
CA PHE A 401 -31.55 -10.43 -48.29
C PHE A 401 -31.87 -11.88 -47.85
N GLU A 402 -31.44 -12.90 -48.59
CA GLU A 402 -31.73 -14.30 -48.23
C GLU A 402 -30.78 -14.87 -47.17
N ARG A 403 -29.59 -14.29 -47.00
CA ARG A 403 -28.65 -14.67 -45.93
C ARG A 403 -29.06 -14.15 -44.55
N ALA A 404 -29.99 -13.20 -44.48
CA ALA A 404 -30.49 -12.65 -43.22
C ALA A 404 -31.66 -13.45 -42.62
N ALA A 405 -32.27 -14.36 -43.37
CA ALA A 405 -33.53 -15.01 -42.97
C ALA A 405 -33.38 -16.40 -42.30
N SER A 406 -32.18 -16.95 -42.17
CA SER A 406 -31.97 -18.31 -41.66
C SER A 406 -30.97 -18.41 -40.51
N ARG A 407 -31.26 -17.71 -39.40
CA ARG A 407 -30.76 -18.12 -38.08
C ARG A 407 -31.88 -18.09 -37.06
N TRP A 408 -32.08 -19.24 -36.45
CA TRP A 408 -33.07 -19.49 -35.42
C TRP A 408 -33.03 -18.43 -34.31
N ARG A 409 -34.20 -17.83 -34.09
CA ARG A 409 -34.51 -17.00 -32.93
C ARG A 409 -34.62 -17.89 -31.70
N VAL A 410 -33.74 -17.64 -30.74
CA VAL A 410 -33.96 -17.91 -29.33
C VAL A 410 -33.53 -16.65 -28.55
N SER A 411 -34.50 -15.95 -27.98
CA SER A 411 -34.41 -14.93 -26.92
C SER A 411 -33.26 -13.90 -26.91
N GLY A 412 -33.55 -12.66 -27.34
CA GLY A 412 -33.68 -11.55 -26.38
C GLY A 412 -32.51 -10.60 -26.06
N VAL A 413 -31.29 -10.79 -26.59
CA VAL A 413 -30.22 -9.77 -26.51
C VAL A 413 -29.33 -9.86 -27.76
N ASP A 414 -29.55 -8.98 -28.74
CA ASP A 414 -28.62 -8.82 -29.87
C ASP A 414 -27.38 -8.05 -29.40
N PHE A 415 -26.41 -8.76 -28.83
CA PHE A 415 -25.07 -8.27 -28.53
C PHE A 415 -24.05 -9.11 -29.32
N PRO A 416 -23.07 -8.51 -30.02
CA PRO A 416 -22.75 -7.08 -30.13
C PRO A 416 -23.39 -6.37 -31.34
N THR A 417 -23.92 -5.16 -31.12
CA THR A 417 -24.30 -4.19 -32.18
C THR A 417 -23.13 -3.25 -32.53
N ILE A 418 -23.27 -2.46 -33.60
CA ILE A 418 -22.26 -1.45 -34.01
C ILE A 418 -22.05 -0.40 -32.90
N LEU A 419 -23.11 -0.03 -32.18
CA LEU A 419 -23.01 0.91 -31.05
C LEU A 419 -22.23 0.30 -29.89
N ASP A 420 -22.42 -0.99 -29.61
CA ASP A 420 -21.73 -1.67 -28.53
C ASP A 420 -20.23 -1.78 -28.83
N ASP A 421 -19.85 -2.14 -30.07
CA ASP A 421 -18.44 -2.18 -30.50
C ASP A 421 -17.78 -0.80 -30.41
N TYR A 422 -18.48 0.26 -30.82
CA TYR A 422 -18.00 1.63 -30.70
C TYR A 422 -17.69 2.02 -29.25
N VAL A 423 -18.64 1.82 -28.33
CA VAL A 423 -18.48 2.16 -26.91
C VAL A 423 -17.41 1.30 -26.25
N LEU A 424 -17.37 0.00 -26.55
CA LEU A 424 -16.38 -0.92 -25.99
C LEU A 424 -14.96 -0.61 -26.47
N ARG A 425 -14.79 -0.27 -27.76
CA ARG A 425 -13.49 0.11 -28.31
C ARG A 425 -12.94 1.36 -27.64
N ASP A 426 -13.78 2.37 -27.43
CA ASP A 426 -13.38 3.58 -26.71
C ASP A 426 -13.06 3.27 -25.25
N PHE A 427 -13.91 2.50 -24.57
CA PHE A 427 -13.67 2.05 -23.20
C PHE A 427 -12.33 1.33 -23.03
N PHE A 428 -12.02 0.32 -23.86
CA PHE A 428 -10.77 -0.42 -23.77
C PHE A 428 -9.56 0.44 -24.13
N THR A 429 -9.70 1.37 -25.08
CA THR A 429 -8.64 2.32 -25.45
C THR A 429 -8.32 3.23 -24.27
N TYR A 430 -9.34 3.81 -23.63
CA TYR A 430 -9.15 4.65 -22.44
C TYR A 430 -8.61 3.85 -21.25
N LEU A 431 -9.16 2.67 -20.97
CA LEU A 431 -8.69 1.79 -19.91
C LEU A 431 -7.22 1.43 -20.07
N GLY A 432 -6.79 1.03 -21.28
CA GLY A 432 -5.40 0.70 -21.57
C GLY A 432 -4.46 1.89 -21.36
N MET A 433 -4.84 3.08 -21.81
CA MET A 433 -4.05 4.30 -21.60
C MET A 433 -3.93 4.67 -20.12
N ILE A 434 -5.03 4.59 -19.37
CA ILE A 434 -5.07 4.93 -17.93
C ILE A 434 -4.26 3.91 -17.12
N MET A 435 -4.42 2.62 -17.41
CA MET A 435 -3.65 1.57 -16.73
C MET A 435 -2.17 1.68 -17.03
N ALA A 436 -1.77 1.98 -18.28
CA ALA A 436 -0.38 2.23 -18.62
C ALA A 436 0.18 3.46 -17.90
N ALA A 437 -0.61 4.52 -17.79
CA ALA A 437 -0.28 5.74 -17.05
C ALA A 437 -0.04 5.47 -15.55
N PHE A 438 -0.99 4.82 -14.88
CA PHE A 438 -0.87 4.47 -13.47
C PHE A 438 0.26 3.47 -13.22
N LEU A 439 0.41 2.46 -14.08
CA LEU A 439 1.50 1.50 -13.97
C LEU A 439 2.86 2.18 -14.10
N THR A 440 3.04 3.04 -15.12
CA THR A 440 4.29 3.77 -15.31
C THR A 440 4.61 4.63 -14.10
N LEU A 441 3.61 5.36 -13.58
CA LEU A 441 3.75 6.19 -12.38
C LEU A 441 4.19 5.36 -11.17
N MET A 442 3.57 4.22 -10.91
CA MET A 442 3.90 3.35 -9.77
C MET A 442 5.27 2.68 -9.93
N LEU A 443 5.66 2.28 -11.13
CA LEU A 443 7.00 1.72 -11.38
C LEU A 443 8.09 2.76 -11.17
N VAL A 444 7.88 3.98 -11.67
CA VAL A 444 8.73 5.16 -11.47
C VAL A 444 8.92 5.43 -9.98
N PHE A 445 7.82 5.44 -9.22
CA PHE A 445 7.86 5.66 -7.78
C PHE A 445 8.56 4.52 -7.05
N THR A 446 8.29 3.27 -7.41
CA THR A 446 8.92 2.10 -6.78
C THR A 446 10.43 2.06 -7.01
N LEU A 447 10.86 2.40 -8.23
CA LEU A 447 12.28 2.53 -8.56
C LEU A 447 12.94 3.65 -7.75
N PHE A 448 12.25 4.77 -7.56
CA PHE A 448 12.70 5.88 -6.72
C PHE A 448 12.89 5.46 -5.26
N GLU A 449 11.95 4.69 -4.69
CA GLU A 449 12.06 4.22 -3.30
C GLU A 449 13.21 3.25 -3.08
N LEU A 450 13.46 2.36 -4.04
CA LEU A 450 14.55 1.39 -3.96
C LEU A 450 15.89 1.95 -4.43
N LEU A 451 15.93 3.16 -5.01
CA LEU A 451 17.14 3.71 -5.62
C LEU A 451 18.32 3.77 -4.64
N THR A 452 18.05 4.19 -3.40
CA THR A 452 19.09 4.28 -2.37
C THR A 452 19.65 2.90 -2.00
N ASP A 453 18.78 1.88 -1.91
CA ASP A 453 19.17 0.50 -1.60
C ASP A 453 19.95 -0.15 -2.76
N ILE A 454 19.49 0.06 -4.00
CA ILE A 454 20.13 -0.43 -5.23
C ILE A 454 21.57 0.10 -5.33
N MET A 455 21.76 1.40 -5.07
CA MET A 455 23.08 2.03 -5.11
C MET A 455 23.99 1.55 -3.97
N ARG A 456 23.44 1.37 -2.77
CA ARG A 456 24.20 0.93 -1.58
C ARG A 456 24.67 -0.51 -1.71
N ASN A 457 23.84 -1.39 -2.24
CA ASN A 457 24.10 -2.83 -2.33
C ASN A 457 24.66 -3.25 -3.70
N HIS A 458 24.97 -2.30 -4.59
CA HIS A 458 25.55 -2.54 -5.92
C HIS A 458 24.77 -3.56 -6.77
N ILE A 459 23.44 -3.44 -6.78
CA ILE A 459 22.57 -4.41 -7.46
C ILE A 459 22.62 -4.23 -8.98
N SER A 460 22.70 -5.35 -9.71
CA SER A 460 22.68 -5.37 -11.18
C SER A 460 21.35 -4.82 -11.74
N ALA A 461 21.44 -4.01 -12.80
CA ALA A 461 20.27 -3.44 -13.48
C ALA A 461 19.31 -4.52 -14.01
N TRP A 462 19.81 -5.71 -14.35
CA TRP A 462 18.98 -6.84 -14.76
C TRP A 462 18.08 -7.36 -13.64
N VAL A 463 18.59 -7.45 -12.41
CA VAL A 463 17.81 -7.85 -11.22
C VAL A 463 16.72 -6.82 -10.95
N VAL A 464 17.05 -5.53 -11.09
CA VAL A 464 16.07 -4.44 -10.97
C VAL A 464 15.00 -4.55 -12.06
N GLY A 465 15.37 -4.84 -13.30
CA GLY A 465 14.42 -5.06 -14.39
C GLY A 465 13.48 -6.24 -14.15
N ASP A 466 14.01 -7.37 -13.66
CA ASP A 466 13.19 -8.54 -13.31
C ASP A 466 12.26 -8.23 -12.14
N TYR A 467 12.72 -7.50 -11.12
CA TYR A 467 11.89 -7.02 -10.02
C TYR A 467 10.75 -6.13 -10.53
N LEU A 468 11.05 -5.15 -11.38
CA LEU A 468 10.05 -4.23 -11.94
C LEU A 468 9.02 -4.97 -12.80
N LEU A 469 9.42 -6.01 -13.54
CA LEU A 469 8.49 -6.81 -14.31
C LEU A 469 7.57 -7.64 -13.41
N ASN A 470 8.09 -8.22 -12.32
CA ASN A 470 7.30 -9.03 -11.39
C ASN A 470 6.42 -8.22 -10.44
N VAL A 471 6.67 -6.91 -10.25
CA VAL A 471 5.78 -6.02 -9.50
C VAL A 471 4.63 -5.45 -10.35
N CYS A 472 4.76 -5.43 -11.69
CA CYS A 472 3.68 -4.97 -12.59
C CYS A 472 2.32 -5.66 -12.34
N PRO A 473 2.24 -7.00 -12.19
CA PRO A 473 1.01 -7.70 -11.85
C PRO A 473 0.31 -7.16 -10.60
N TYR A 474 1.09 -6.92 -9.54
CA TYR A 474 0.59 -6.37 -8.29
C TYR A 474 -0.01 -4.97 -8.48
N PHE A 475 0.67 -4.09 -9.23
CA PHE A 475 0.15 -2.77 -9.53
C PHE A 475 -1.08 -2.80 -10.43
N ILE A 476 -1.10 -3.64 -11.47
CA ILE A 476 -2.26 -3.80 -12.34
C ILE A 476 -3.48 -4.24 -11.52
N TYR A 477 -3.32 -5.23 -10.64
CA TYR A 477 -4.41 -5.72 -9.78
C TYR A 477 -4.97 -4.62 -8.86
N ASN A 478 -4.10 -3.91 -8.14
CA ASN A 478 -4.54 -2.89 -7.18
C ASN A 478 -5.10 -1.61 -7.84
N LEU A 479 -4.62 -1.27 -9.04
CA LEU A 479 -5.03 -0.06 -9.76
C LEU A 479 -6.22 -0.28 -10.71
N ALA A 480 -6.60 -1.54 -10.98
CA ALA A 480 -7.68 -1.87 -11.92
C ALA A 480 -9.01 -1.19 -11.58
N GLN A 481 -9.38 -1.17 -10.29
CA GLN A 481 -10.59 -0.51 -9.80
C GLN A 481 -10.63 1.00 -10.13
N TYR A 482 -9.49 1.69 -10.02
CA TYR A 482 -9.37 3.12 -10.34
C TYR A 482 -9.30 3.36 -11.85
N GLY A 483 -8.62 2.45 -12.57
CA GLY A 483 -8.55 2.46 -14.03
C GLY A 483 -9.93 2.33 -14.66
N VAL A 484 -10.74 1.38 -14.17
CA VAL A 484 -12.12 1.17 -14.63
C VAL A 484 -13.02 2.35 -14.27
N LEU A 485 -12.97 2.86 -13.03
CA LEU A 485 -13.71 4.06 -12.63
C LEU A 485 -13.47 5.23 -13.61
N LEU A 486 -12.19 5.52 -13.86
CA LEU A 486 -11.79 6.63 -14.71
C LEU A 486 -12.10 6.37 -16.18
N ALA A 487 -11.92 5.13 -16.67
CA ALA A 487 -12.24 4.75 -18.04
C ALA A 487 -13.74 4.90 -18.33
N VAL A 488 -14.63 4.44 -17.43
CA VAL A 488 -16.08 4.59 -17.57
C VAL A 488 -16.46 6.08 -17.58
N LEU A 489 -15.93 6.87 -16.64
CA LEU A 489 -16.19 8.32 -16.56
C LEU A 489 -15.73 9.07 -17.82
N ILE A 490 -14.56 8.74 -18.35
CA ILE A 490 -14.02 9.38 -19.55
C ILE A 490 -14.80 8.96 -20.80
N THR A 491 -15.15 7.67 -20.93
CA THR A 491 -15.89 7.15 -22.09
C THR A 491 -17.22 7.87 -22.23
N PHE A 492 -18.08 7.76 -21.21
CA PHE A 492 -19.40 8.40 -21.25
C PHE A 492 -19.32 9.93 -21.15
N GLY A 493 -18.36 10.47 -20.40
CA GLY A 493 -18.17 11.93 -20.29
C GLY A 493 -17.71 12.59 -21.60
N LEU A 494 -16.95 11.89 -22.44
CA LEU A 494 -16.58 12.37 -23.77
C LEU A 494 -17.75 12.26 -24.75
N MET A 495 -18.49 11.14 -24.73
CA MET A 495 -19.71 10.99 -25.54
C MET A 495 -20.77 12.04 -25.20
N GLU A 496 -20.94 12.38 -23.92
CA GLU A 496 -21.85 13.45 -23.48
C GLU A 496 -21.37 14.81 -23.99
N ARG A 497 -20.06 15.07 -23.94
CA ARG A 497 -19.45 16.32 -24.43
C ARG A 497 -19.58 16.48 -25.94
N SER A 498 -19.46 15.41 -26.72
CA SER A 498 -19.67 15.43 -28.17
C SER A 498 -21.15 15.42 -28.57
N ASN A 499 -22.08 15.38 -27.61
CA ASN A 499 -23.53 15.21 -27.80
C ASN A 499 -23.91 13.89 -28.48
N GLU A 500 -23.05 12.86 -28.43
CA GLU A 500 -23.35 11.52 -28.96
C GLU A 500 -24.46 10.85 -28.15
N VAL A 501 -24.45 10.99 -26.82
CA VAL A 501 -25.52 10.46 -25.95
C VAL A 501 -26.87 11.10 -26.29
N THR A 502 -26.91 12.41 -26.52
CA THR A 502 -28.13 13.13 -26.93
C THR A 502 -28.64 12.63 -28.28
N ALA A 503 -27.75 12.39 -29.24
CA ALA A 503 -28.12 11.84 -30.54
C ALA A 503 -28.67 10.40 -30.41
N ILE A 504 -28.05 9.56 -29.58
CA ILE A 504 -28.53 8.19 -29.30
C ILE A 504 -29.94 8.24 -28.68
N LYS A 505 -30.16 9.10 -27.67
CA LYS A 505 -31.49 9.28 -27.07
C LYS A 505 -32.54 9.71 -28.10
N ALA A 506 -32.18 10.61 -29.03
CA ALA A 506 -33.09 11.08 -30.07
C ALA A 506 -33.56 9.96 -31.03
N THR A 507 -32.80 8.88 -31.15
CA THR A 507 -33.19 7.68 -31.93
C THR A 507 -34.09 6.70 -31.17
N GLY A 508 -34.48 7.02 -29.93
CA GLY A 508 -35.32 6.16 -29.09
C GLY A 508 -34.54 5.09 -28.32
N VAL A 509 -33.21 5.12 -28.35
CA VAL A 509 -32.36 4.20 -27.59
C VAL A 509 -32.19 4.72 -26.16
N SER A 510 -32.47 3.88 -25.17
CA SER A 510 -32.29 4.23 -23.76
C SER A 510 -30.80 4.32 -23.39
N ILE A 511 -30.46 5.21 -22.44
CA ILE A 511 -29.08 5.33 -21.94
C ILE A 511 -28.60 4.00 -21.33
N TYR A 512 -29.50 3.31 -20.63
CA TYR A 512 -29.20 2.03 -20.00
C TYR A 512 -28.70 1.00 -21.02
N ARG A 513 -29.19 1.03 -22.26
CA ARG A 513 -28.70 0.13 -23.31
C ARG A 513 -27.24 0.40 -23.69
N VAL A 514 -26.80 1.65 -23.68
CA VAL A 514 -25.40 2.03 -23.97
C VAL A 514 -24.47 1.63 -22.82
N VAL A 515 -24.97 1.64 -21.60
CA VAL A 515 -24.22 1.32 -20.37
C VAL A 515 -24.03 -0.19 -20.17
N VAL A 516 -25.02 -1.00 -20.51
CA VAL A 516 -25.02 -2.45 -20.26
C VAL A 516 -23.79 -3.19 -20.85
N PRO A 517 -23.37 -2.96 -22.11
CA PRO A 517 -22.17 -3.59 -22.67
C PRO A 517 -20.91 -3.36 -21.81
N VAL A 518 -20.72 -2.12 -21.34
CA VAL A 518 -19.57 -1.75 -20.50
C VAL A 518 -19.66 -2.46 -19.14
N LEU A 519 -20.84 -2.53 -18.53
CA LEU A 519 -21.05 -3.25 -17.27
C LEU A 519 -20.78 -4.75 -17.41
N VAL A 520 -21.24 -5.38 -18.50
CA VAL A 520 -20.97 -6.80 -18.78
C VAL A 520 -19.47 -7.06 -18.90
N ILE A 521 -18.75 -6.19 -19.62
CA ILE A 521 -17.30 -6.25 -19.69
C ILE A 521 -16.65 -6.03 -18.32
N CYS A 522 -17.16 -5.12 -17.49
CA CYS A 522 -16.64 -4.90 -16.13
C CYS A 522 -16.84 -6.13 -15.22
N VAL A 523 -17.97 -6.86 -15.35
CA VAL A 523 -18.17 -8.16 -14.68
C VAL A 523 -17.14 -9.19 -15.15
N GLY A 524 -16.87 -9.23 -16.46
CA GLY A 524 -15.81 -10.06 -17.04
C GLY A 524 -14.43 -9.72 -16.52
N LEU A 525 -14.09 -8.42 -16.43
CA LEU A 525 -12.83 -7.92 -15.88
C LEU A 525 -12.69 -8.27 -14.38
N ALA A 526 -13.73 -8.08 -13.58
CA ALA A 526 -13.75 -8.47 -12.17
C ALA A 526 -13.51 -9.98 -11.99
N SER A 527 -14.18 -10.80 -12.80
CA SER A 527 -13.97 -12.25 -12.81
C SER A 527 -12.54 -12.61 -13.23
N GLY A 528 -12.00 -11.93 -14.25
CA GLY A 528 -10.62 -12.08 -14.69
C GLY A 528 -9.61 -11.72 -13.61
N LEU A 529 -9.83 -10.64 -12.85
CA LEU A 529 -8.99 -10.24 -11.72
C LEU A 529 -9.02 -11.27 -10.58
N PHE A 530 -10.17 -11.87 -10.30
CA PHE A 530 -10.28 -12.96 -9.33
C PHE A 530 -9.41 -14.17 -9.72
N PHE A 531 -9.50 -14.63 -10.97
CA PHE A 531 -8.64 -15.73 -11.45
C PHE A 531 -7.16 -15.32 -11.53
N PHE A 532 -6.88 -14.05 -11.82
CA PHE A 532 -5.52 -13.51 -11.80
C PHE A 532 -4.91 -13.56 -10.39
N ASP A 533 -5.67 -13.20 -9.34
CA ASP A 533 -5.27 -13.33 -7.93
C ASP A 533 -5.11 -14.80 -7.50
N GLN A 534 -5.92 -15.72 -8.04
CA GLN A 534 -5.85 -17.14 -7.67
C GLN A 534 -4.65 -17.87 -8.28
N PHE A 535 -4.28 -17.58 -9.54
CA PHE A 535 -3.32 -18.41 -10.28
C PHE A 535 -1.98 -17.74 -10.58
N TYR A 536 -1.95 -16.44 -10.89
CA TYR A 536 -0.75 -15.80 -11.42
C TYR A 536 -0.09 -14.86 -10.39
N LEU A 537 -0.89 -14.00 -9.76
CA LEU A 537 -0.42 -12.96 -8.86
C LEU A 537 0.43 -13.49 -7.67
N PRO A 538 0.07 -14.61 -6.99
CA PRO A 538 0.85 -15.12 -5.86
C PRO A 538 2.27 -15.52 -6.26
N ARG A 539 2.43 -16.13 -7.44
CA ARG A 539 3.74 -16.55 -7.98
C ARG A 539 4.61 -15.35 -8.33
N ALA A 540 4.02 -14.32 -8.94
CA ALA A 540 4.69 -13.07 -9.24
C ALA A 540 5.15 -12.34 -7.97
N ASN A 541 4.27 -12.25 -6.96
CA ASN A 541 4.56 -11.61 -5.68
C ASN A 541 5.68 -12.32 -4.91
N LYS A 542 5.68 -13.67 -4.88
CA LYS A 542 6.76 -14.44 -4.24
C LYS A 542 8.13 -14.15 -4.89
N ARG A 543 8.20 -14.09 -6.23
CA ARG A 543 9.43 -13.74 -6.96
C ARG A 543 9.82 -12.28 -6.73
N GLN A 544 8.86 -11.37 -6.75
CA GLN A 544 9.05 -9.95 -6.49
C GLN A 544 9.60 -9.70 -5.09
N ASP A 545 9.12 -10.39 -4.06
CA ASP A 545 9.62 -10.24 -2.70
C ASP A 545 11.00 -10.86 -2.49
N ALA A 546 11.29 -12.00 -3.12
CA ALA A 546 12.64 -12.58 -3.14
C ALA A 546 13.67 -11.60 -3.74
N LEU A 547 13.34 -11.00 -4.89
CA LEU A 547 14.19 -9.99 -5.54
C LEU A 547 14.30 -8.71 -4.70
N ARG A 548 13.21 -8.30 -4.02
CA ARG A 548 13.22 -7.14 -3.13
C ARG A 548 14.13 -7.34 -1.93
N ASN A 549 14.13 -8.53 -1.33
CA ASN A 549 15.01 -8.86 -0.22
C ASN A 549 16.48 -8.80 -0.65
N GLN A 550 16.80 -9.35 -1.83
CA GLN A 550 18.12 -9.23 -2.44
C GLN A 550 18.52 -7.75 -2.66
N ILE A 551 17.61 -6.93 -3.22
CA ILE A 551 17.87 -5.50 -3.45
C ILE A 551 18.15 -4.76 -2.15
N LYS A 552 17.40 -5.06 -1.09
CA LYS A 552 17.56 -4.45 0.22
C LYS A 552 18.75 -4.98 1.01
N GLY A 553 19.48 -5.98 0.49
CA GLY A 553 20.59 -6.61 1.20
C GLY A 553 20.13 -7.35 2.45
N LYS A 554 18.85 -7.72 2.51
CA LYS A 554 18.34 -8.58 3.58
C LYS A 554 18.71 -10.02 3.23
N PRO A 555 19.20 -10.83 4.18
CA PRO A 555 19.28 -12.27 3.95
C PRO A 555 17.87 -12.77 3.57
N ALA A 556 17.78 -13.84 2.77
CA ALA A 556 16.49 -14.48 2.51
C ALA A 556 15.88 -14.84 3.87
N GLN A 557 14.91 -14.03 4.33
CA GLN A 557 14.32 -14.23 5.65
C GLN A 557 13.35 -15.39 5.55
N THR A 558 13.82 -16.58 5.88
CA THR A 558 13.01 -17.81 5.93
C THR A 558 12.12 -17.87 7.18
N TYR A 559 12.24 -16.95 8.16
CA TYR A 559 11.66 -17.15 9.50
C TYR A 559 10.79 -15.99 9.99
N LEU A 560 9.69 -16.35 10.67
CA LEU A 560 8.61 -15.43 11.04
C LEU A 560 8.95 -14.32 12.03
N ARG A 561 9.98 -14.54 12.83
CA ARG A 561 10.55 -13.64 13.82
C ARG A 561 11.54 -14.53 14.57
N PRO A 562 12.86 -14.43 14.37
CA PRO A 562 13.83 -15.19 15.18
C PRO A 562 13.66 -14.93 16.69
N ASP A 563 12.96 -13.85 17.03
CA ASP A 563 12.56 -13.38 18.34
C ASP A 563 11.34 -14.08 18.95
N GLN A 564 10.52 -14.80 18.18
CA GLN A 564 9.34 -15.52 18.71
C GLN A 564 9.73 -16.92 19.20
N LYS A 565 9.67 -17.08 20.52
CA LYS A 565 10.21 -18.23 21.27
C LYS A 565 9.16 -19.21 21.78
N TRP A 566 7.87 -18.89 21.64
CA TRP A 566 6.74 -19.67 22.18
C TRP A 566 5.85 -20.20 21.05
N ILE A 567 5.58 -21.51 21.05
CA ILE A 567 4.73 -22.18 20.04
C ILE A 567 3.80 -23.18 20.72
N PHE A 568 2.52 -23.19 20.33
CA PHE A 568 1.57 -24.20 20.80
C PHE A 568 1.72 -25.48 19.98
N GLY A 569 1.82 -26.64 20.63
CA GLY A 569 1.88 -27.98 20.04
C GLY A 569 0.50 -28.54 19.69
N GLN A 570 0.45 -29.70 19.04
CA GLN A 570 -0.83 -30.31 18.64
C GLN A 570 -1.57 -30.97 19.81
N HIS A 571 -0.85 -31.36 20.88
CA HIS A 571 -1.38 -32.18 21.97
C HIS A 571 -1.55 -31.41 23.29
N SER A 572 -1.90 -30.12 23.23
CA SER A 572 -1.98 -29.21 24.40
C SER A 572 -0.63 -29.02 25.10
N ASP A 573 0.43 -28.98 24.30
CA ASP A 573 1.79 -28.69 24.76
C ASP A 573 2.16 -27.25 24.37
N ILE A 574 3.00 -26.58 25.16
CA ILE A 574 3.62 -25.32 24.79
C ILE A 574 5.13 -25.53 24.73
N TYR A 575 5.70 -25.23 23.58
CA TYR A 575 7.12 -25.24 23.32
C TYR A 575 7.70 -23.85 23.57
N TYR A 576 8.73 -23.78 24.40
CA TYR A 576 9.57 -22.61 24.58
C TYR A 576 11.01 -22.96 24.21
N TYR A 577 11.65 -22.18 23.34
CA TYR A 577 13.06 -22.40 23.00
C TYR A 577 13.82 -21.09 22.88
N GLN A 578 15.10 -21.07 23.27
CA GLN A 578 15.92 -19.86 23.10
C GLN A 578 16.41 -19.68 21.68
N PHE A 579 16.80 -20.77 21.02
CA PHE A 579 17.34 -20.76 19.67
C PHE A 579 16.96 -22.05 18.93
N PHE A 580 16.61 -21.91 17.65
CA PHE A 580 16.33 -23.02 16.77
C PHE A 580 17.16 -22.87 15.49
N ASP A 581 18.10 -23.80 15.29
CA ASP A 581 18.83 -23.97 14.04
C ASP A 581 17.98 -24.80 13.08
N ALA A 582 17.34 -24.11 12.15
CA ALA A 582 16.48 -24.72 11.16
C ALA A 582 17.23 -25.38 10.00
N ASP A 583 18.54 -25.14 9.81
CA ASP A 583 19.33 -25.85 8.81
C ASP A 583 19.74 -27.24 9.32
N ARG A 584 19.98 -27.34 10.64
CA ARG A 584 20.39 -28.58 11.30
C ARG A 584 19.28 -29.30 12.06
N ASP A 585 18.08 -28.73 12.11
CA ASP A 585 16.96 -29.23 12.91
C ASP A 585 17.35 -29.46 14.37
N GLN A 586 17.91 -28.42 14.98
CA GLN A 586 18.42 -28.46 16.35
C GLN A 586 17.92 -27.28 17.19
N PHE A 587 17.36 -27.59 18.35
CA PHE A 587 17.06 -26.62 19.40
C PHE A 587 18.23 -26.47 20.36
N ALA A 588 18.39 -25.25 20.87
CA ALA A 588 19.17 -24.97 22.07
C ALA A 588 18.25 -24.37 23.14
N ASP A 589 18.36 -24.93 24.34
CA ASP A 589 17.57 -24.60 25.53
C ASP A 589 16.06 -24.62 25.24
N ILE A 590 15.51 -25.84 25.14
CA ILE A 590 14.10 -26.12 24.87
C ILE A 590 13.39 -26.57 26.15
N SER A 591 12.24 -25.97 26.43
CA SER A 591 11.31 -26.37 27.47
C SER A 591 9.96 -26.69 26.86
N VAL A 592 9.40 -27.84 27.23
CA VAL A 592 8.07 -28.29 26.82
C VAL A 592 7.17 -28.33 28.06
N PHE A 593 6.01 -27.67 27.97
CA PHE A 593 5.00 -27.63 29.03
C PHE A 593 3.76 -28.36 28.54
N GLN A 594 3.40 -29.47 29.19
CA GLN A 594 2.19 -30.20 28.89
C GLN A 594 1.07 -29.80 29.85
N PHE A 595 -0.13 -29.57 29.31
CA PHE A 595 -1.28 -29.11 30.07
C PHE A 595 -2.42 -30.12 30.07
N ASN A 596 -3.15 -30.18 31.16
CA ASN A 596 -4.44 -30.84 31.20
C ASN A 596 -5.48 -30.01 30.40
N PRO A 597 -6.14 -30.58 29.38
CA PRO A 597 -7.07 -29.83 28.53
C PRO A 597 -8.34 -29.33 29.26
N ARG A 598 -8.66 -29.84 30.45
CA ARG A 598 -9.86 -29.44 31.21
C ARG A 598 -9.59 -28.35 32.25
N THR A 599 -8.50 -28.48 33.00
CA THR A 599 -8.15 -27.55 34.09
C THR A 599 -7.10 -26.53 33.68
N PHE A 600 -6.46 -26.72 32.52
CA PHE A 600 -5.33 -25.93 32.05
C PHE A 600 -4.11 -25.97 33.00
N ALA A 601 -4.07 -26.93 33.93
CA ALA A 601 -2.95 -27.20 34.85
C ALA A 601 -1.77 -27.84 34.13
N ILE A 602 -0.55 -27.37 34.41
CA ILE A 602 0.68 -28.02 33.95
C ILE A 602 0.80 -29.38 34.63
N THR A 603 0.85 -30.44 33.82
CA THR A 603 0.99 -31.84 34.27
C THR A 603 2.39 -32.39 34.10
N GLU A 604 3.11 -31.92 33.08
CA GLU A 604 4.48 -32.35 32.83
C GLU A 604 5.28 -31.15 32.31
N ARG A 605 6.54 -31.05 32.76
CA ARG A 605 7.51 -30.09 32.25
C ARG A 605 8.79 -30.83 31.90
N VAL A 606 9.21 -30.68 30.66
CA VAL A 606 10.47 -31.22 30.14
C VAL A 606 11.37 -30.08 29.77
N HIS A 607 12.65 -30.17 30.10
CA HIS A 607 13.65 -29.20 29.72
C HIS A 607 14.90 -29.92 29.22
N ALA A 608 15.53 -29.41 28.17
CA ALA A 608 16.77 -29.94 27.63
C ALA A 608 17.65 -28.83 27.06
N ASP A 609 18.96 -28.94 27.31
CA ASP A 609 19.94 -27.99 26.78
C ASP A 609 20.01 -28.04 25.25
N ARG A 610 19.81 -29.24 24.68
CA ARG A 610 19.78 -29.46 23.23
C ARG A 610 18.72 -30.46 22.86
N ALA A 611 18.09 -30.26 21.71
CA ALA A 611 17.29 -31.30 21.08
C ALA A 611 17.57 -31.31 19.58
N HIS A 612 17.76 -32.48 18.98
CA HIS A 612 17.96 -32.60 17.54
C HIS A 612 16.98 -33.60 16.93
N TRP A 613 16.60 -33.39 15.68
CA TRP A 613 15.73 -34.30 14.97
C TRP A 613 16.52 -35.50 14.42
N SER A 614 16.04 -36.71 14.68
CA SER A 614 16.60 -37.93 14.08
C SER A 614 15.73 -38.43 12.93
N GLU A 615 16.27 -38.41 11.71
CA GLU A 615 15.55 -38.91 10.53
C GLU A 615 15.29 -40.42 10.59
N VAL A 616 16.12 -41.18 11.31
CA VAL A 616 16.01 -42.65 11.41
C VAL A 616 14.81 -43.04 12.28
N THR A 617 14.65 -42.38 13.42
CA THR A 617 13.56 -42.68 14.37
C THR A 617 12.33 -41.80 14.17
N GLN A 618 12.42 -40.77 13.33
CA GLN A 618 11.40 -39.74 13.11
C GLN A 618 10.93 -39.11 14.44
N ARG A 619 11.88 -38.81 15.32
CA ARG A 619 11.63 -38.24 16.66
C ARG A 619 12.69 -37.23 17.06
N TRP A 620 12.32 -36.34 17.98
CA TRP A 620 13.25 -35.47 18.68
C TRP A 620 14.03 -36.26 19.74
N ILE A 621 15.36 -36.15 19.66
CA ILE A 621 16.28 -36.65 20.67
C ILE A 621 16.70 -35.47 21.53
N TYR A 622 16.34 -35.52 22.81
CA TYR A 622 16.64 -34.51 23.81
C TYR A 622 17.90 -34.93 24.57
N GLU A 623 18.84 -34.01 24.71
CA GLU A 623 20.14 -34.22 25.35
C GLU A 623 20.30 -33.29 26.54
N GLN A 624 20.86 -33.81 27.63
CA GLN A 624 21.21 -33.08 28.85
C GLN A 624 20.02 -32.28 29.38
N GLY A 625 19.10 -32.98 30.03
CA GLY A 625 17.83 -32.41 30.44
C GLY A 625 17.21 -33.05 31.66
N TRP A 626 16.00 -32.63 31.97
CA TRP A 626 15.21 -33.15 33.08
C TRP A 626 13.73 -33.17 32.77
N VAL A 627 13.02 -34.08 33.43
CA VAL A 627 11.56 -34.22 33.36
C VAL A 627 10.98 -34.04 34.75
N ARG A 628 9.86 -33.32 34.83
CA ARG A 628 9.03 -33.18 36.03
C ARG A 628 7.59 -33.52 35.73
N GLN A 629 7.04 -34.44 36.49
CA GLN A 629 5.61 -34.72 36.50
C GLN A 629 4.98 -34.06 37.72
N LEU A 630 3.86 -33.39 37.47
CA LEU A 630 3.20 -32.47 38.37
C LEU A 630 1.75 -32.91 38.55
N SER A 631 1.30 -32.92 39.81
CA SER A 631 -0.06 -33.28 40.18
C SER A 631 -0.58 -32.22 41.13
N GLY A 632 -1.28 -31.25 40.53
CA GLY A 632 -1.66 -30.02 41.22
C GLY A 632 -0.42 -29.25 41.70
N ASP A 633 -0.36 -29.00 43.01
CA ASP A 633 0.72 -28.23 43.65
C ASP A 633 1.90 -29.09 44.11
N THR A 634 1.92 -30.39 43.74
CA THR A 634 2.97 -31.33 44.16
C THR A 634 3.77 -31.87 42.98
N ILE A 635 5.08 -32.06 43.21
CA ILE A 635 5.98 -32.71 42.25
C ILE A 635 5.89 -34.22 42.51
N GLU A 636 5.33 -34.98 41.57
CA GLU A 636 5.23 -36.44 41.69
C GLU A 636 6.56 -37.12 41.39
N SER A 637 7.26 -36.66 40.36
CA SER A 637 8.53 -37.23 39.96
C SER A 637 9.46 -36.17 39.35
N TYR A 638 10.75 -36.31 39.63
CA TYR A 638 11.81 -35.54 39.02
C TYR A 638 12.98 -36.47 38.71
N HIS A 639 13.43 -36.47 37.46
CA HIS A 639 14.62 -37.20 37.05
C HIS A 639 15.37 -36.45 35.95
N GLN A 640 16.70 -36.50 36.02
CA GLN A 640 17.59 -36.02 34.98
C GLN A 640 17.85 -37.13 33.96
N PHE A 641 18.11 -36.73 32.72
CA PHE A 641 18.46 -37.64 31.64
C PHE A 641 19.60 -37.07 30.80
N ASP A 642 20.48 -37.96 30.35
CA ASP A 642 21.57 -37.58 29.44
C ASP A 642 21.09 -37.52 28.00
N VAL A 643 20.35 -38.53 27.55
CA VAL A 643 19.76 -38.61 26.21
C VAL A 643 18.45 -39.39 26.30
N THR A 644 17.35 -38.82 25.79
CA THR A 644 16.08 -39.54 25.70
C THR A 644 15.24 -39.03 24.52
N ALA A 645 14.27 -39.83 24.11
CA ALA A 645 13.27 -39.44 23.13
C ALA A 645 11.88 -39.60 23.74
N PHE A 646 11.06 -38.56 23.65
CA PHE A 646 9.70 -38.55 24.15
C PHE A 646 8.72 -38.85 23.01
N PRO A 647 8.05 -40.01 22.98
CA PRO A 647 7.13 -40.36 21.90
C PRO A 647 5.92 -39.42 21.80
N GLN A 648 5.58 -38.73 22.89
CA GLN A 648 4.49 -37.76 22.94
C GLN A 648 4.77 -36.48 22.15
N PHE A 649 6.05 -36.10 22.00
CA PHE A 649 6.47 -34.89 21.26
C PHE A 649 6.82 -35.27 19.82
N ALA A 650 5.78 -35.42 18.99
CA ALA A 650 5.88 -35.94 17.62
C ALA A 650 5.82 -34.86 16.53
N GLU A 651 5.87 -33.58 16.89
CA GLU A 651 5.85 -32.46 15.94
C GLU A 651 7.07 -32.53 15.01
N LEU A 652 6.84 -32.51 13.69
CA LEU A 652 7.92 -32.52 12.70
C LEU A 652 8.72 -31.21 12.74
N PRO A 653 10.00 -31.19 12.30
CA PRO A 653 10.77 -29.94 12.23
C PRO A 653 10.13 -28.87 11.34
N THR A 654 9.40 -29.27 10.31
CA THR A 654 8.62 -28.36 9.45
C THR A 654 7.55 -27.57 10.22
N TYR A 655 7.06 -28.10 11.36
CA TYR A 655 6.11 -27.41 12.23
C TYR A 655 6.71 -26.14 12.85
N PHE A 656 8.01 -26.18 13.17
CA PHE A 656 8.78 -25.09 13.75
C PHE A 656 9.39 -24.17 12.68
N LYS A 657 9.65 -24.68 11.46
CA LYS A 657 10.12 -23.90 10.29
C LYS A 657 8.99 -23.16 9.57
N LYS A 658 8.29 -22.24 10.24
CA LYS A 658 7.24 -21.44 9.58
C LYS A 658 7.82 -20.21 8.88
N GLU A 659 7.71 -20.19 7.55
CA GLU A 659 8.10 -19.06 6.70
C GLU A 659 7.15 -17.86 6.85
N VAL A 660 7.69 -16.61 6.88
CA VAL A 660 6.84 -15.43 6.62
C VAL A 660 6.42 -15.47 5.17
N LYS A 661 5.14 -15.79 4.96
CA LYS A 661 4.48 -15.50 3.70
C LYS A 661 3.56 -14.32 3.90
N GLN A 662 3.73 -13.30 3.09
CA GLN A 662 2.75 -12.24 3.02
C GLN A 662 1.45 -12.79 2.40
N SER A 663 0.30 -12.24 2.79
CA SER A 663 -0.99 -12.65 2.22
C SER A 663 -1.07 -12.46 0.70
N SER A 664 -0.25 -11.58 0.13
CA SER A 664 -0.08 -11.36 -1.31
C SER A 664 0.63 -12.50 -2.03
N GLU A 665 1.44 -13.32 -1.33
CA GLU A 665 2.21 -14.43 -1.90
C GLU A 665 1.43 -15.75 -2.00
N MET A 666 0.23 -15.79 -1.43
CA MET A 666 -0.61 -16.99 -1.36
C MET A 666 -1.91 -16.79 -2.11
N ASN A 667 -2.42 -17.88 -2.71
CA ASN A 667 -3.79 -17.91 -3.21
C ASN A 667 -4.80 -18.08 -2.06
N PHE A 668 -6.10 -18.10 -2.36
CA PHE A 668 -7.14 -18.19 -1.33
C PHE A 668 -7.04 -19.47 -0.48
N ASP A 669 -6.84 -20.62 -1.11
CA ASP A 669 -6.81 -21.93 -0.43
C ASP A 669 -5.54 -22.14 0.38
N GLU A 670 -4.40 -21.65 -0.11
CA GLU A 670 -3.14 -21.61 0.62
C GLU A 670 -3.24 -20.68 1.83
N LEU A 671 -3.76 -19.47 1.66
CA LEU A 671 -3.93 -18.53 2.77
C LEU A 671 -4.90 -19.08 3.83
N ARG A 672 -5.99 -19.74 3.42
CA ARG A 672 -6.94 -20.36 4.36
C ARG A 672 -6.28 -21.47 5.19
N ARG A 673 -5.51 -22.35 4.55
CA ARG A 673 -4.76 -23.42 5.24
C ARG A 673 -3.69 -22.83 6.15
N TYR A 674 -2.94 -21.85 5.65
CA TYR A 674 -1.91 -21.15 6.42
C TYR A 674 -2.48 -20.46 7.67
N ILE A 675 -3.65 -19.81 7.56
CA ILE A 675 -4.36 -19.24 8.72
C ILE A 675 -4.73 -20.32 9.73
N HIS A 676 -5.22 -21.47 9.26
CA HIS A 676 -5.57 -22.58 10.15
C HIS A 676 -4.33 -23.09 10.91
N ASP A 677 -3.23 -23.31 10.18
CA ASP A 677 -1.98 -23.81 10.74
C ASP A 677 -1.35 -22.82 11.72
N LEU A 678 -1.39 -21.51 11.42
CA LEU A 678 -0.91 -20.46 12.32
C LEU A 678 -1.79 -20.34 13.56
N GLN A 679 -3.12 -20.41 13.40
CA GLN A 679 -4.04 -20.33 14.54
C GLN A 679 -3.88 -21.53 15.48
N GLN A 680 -3.63 -22.73 14.95
CA GLN A 680 -3.35 -23.91 15.77
C GLN A 680 -2.07 -23.75 16.60
N SER A 681 -1.05 -23.09 16.06
CA SER A 681 0.22 -22.87 16.76
C SER A 681 0.26 -21.65 17.67
N GLY A 682 -0.88 -20.97 17.85
CA GLY A 682 -1.01 -19.84 18.76
C GLY A 682 -0.57 -18.48 18.21
N PHE A 683 -0.54 -18.32 16.88
CA PHE A 683 -0.19 -17.05 16.24
C PHE A 683 -1.42 -16.16 15.99
N ASP A 684 -1.21 -14.84 16.01
CA ASP A 684 -2.23 -13.87 15.61
C ASP A 684 -2.50 -13.96 14.10
N VAL A 685 -3.72 -14.34 13.77
CA VAL A 685 -4.20 -14.49 12.39
C VAL A 685 -5.31 -13.51 12.03
N VAL A 686 -5.67 -12.57 12.90
CA VAL A 686 -6.82 -11.65 12.69
C VAL A 686 -6.64 -10.87 11.39
N ARG A 687 -5.48 -10.23 11.21
CA ARG A 687 -5.14 -9.52 9.99
C ARG A 687 -5.22 -10.42 8.76
N LEU A 688 -4.70 -11.65 8.84
CA LEU A 688 -4.74 -12.60 7.74
C LEU A 688 -6.17 -13.03 7.39
N LYS A 689 -7.06 -13.19 8.37
CA LYS A 689 -8.49 -13.47 8.16
C LYS A 689 -9.19 -12.33 7.43
N VAL A 690 -8.87 -11.07 7.74
CA VAL A 690 -9.39 -9.90 7.01
C VAL A 690 -8.88 -9.93 5.57
N GLN A 691 -7.57 -10.17 5.37
CA GLN A 691 -7.00 -10.27 4.01
C GLN A 691 -7.60 -11.42 3.20
N LEU A 692 -7.91 -12.56 3.82
CA LEU A 692 -8.58 -13.68 3.16
C LEU A 692 -9.93 -13.26 2.58
N GLN A 693 -10.72 -12.49 3.33
CA GLN A 693 -11.99 -11.95 2.84
C GLN A 693 -11.77 -10.87 1.77
N ARG A 694 -10.74 -10.03 1.91
CA ARG A 694 -10.40 -9.03 0.91
C ARG A 694 -10.00 -9.63 -0.45
N LYS A 695 -9.40 -10.81 -0.49
CA LYS A 695 -9.11 -11.51 -1.77
C LYS A 695 -10.37 -11.76 -2.61
N LEU A 696 -11.51 -11.97 -1.96
CA LEU A 696 -12.80 -12.12 -2.63
C LEU A 696 -13.46 -10.77 -2.92
N ALA A 697 -13.33 -9.81 -2.00
CA ALA A 697 -13.97 -8.50 -2.11
C ALA A 697 -13.31 -7.60 -3.19
N VAL A 698 -11.98 -7.54 -3.26
CA VAL A 698 -11.24 -6.61 -4.15
C VAL A 698 -11.63 -6.74 -5.63
N PRO A 699 -11.78 -7.93 -6.23
CA PRO A 699 -12.27 -8.05 -7.61
C PRO A 699 -13.67 -7.44 -7.79
N PHE A 700 -14.56 -7.59 -6.80
CA PHE A 700 -15.91 -7.02 -6.81
C PHE A 700 -15.90 -5.49 -6.75
N VAL A 701 -14.91 -4.88 -6.10
CA VAL A 701 -14.75 -3.41 -6.07
C VAL A 701 -14.68 -2.82 -7.48
N THR A 702 -14.03 -3.51 -8.42
CA THR A 702 -13.93 -3.05 -9.81
C THR A 702 -15.31 -2.88 -10.44
N LEU A 703 -16.24 -3.79 -10.12
CA LEU A 703 -17.63 -3.70 -10.55
C LEU A 703 -18.35 -2.54 -9.84
N VAL A 704 -18.20 -2.43 -8.53
CA VAL A 704 -18.80 -1.33 -7.74
C VAL A 704 -18.38 0.04 -8.28
N MET A 705 -17.10 0.21 -8.61
CA MET A 705 -16.56 1.42 -9.21
C MET A 705 -17.15 1.71 -10.59
N SER A 706 -17.32 0.70 -11.43
CA SER A 706 -17.95 0.87 -12.75
C SER A 706 -19.42 1.34 -12.63
N VAL A 707 -20.17 0.76 -11.70
CA VAL A 707 -21.57 1.13 -11.41
C VAL A 707 -21.65 2.57 -10.92
N LEU A 708 -20.74 2.96 -10.03
CA LEU A 708 -20.72 4.29 -9.45
C LEU A 708 -20.24 5.35 -10.46
N ALA A 709 -19.35 5.03 -11.40
CA ALA A 709 -18.91 5.95 -12.45
C ALA A 709 -20.05 6.44 -13.37
N ILE A 710 -20.99 5.57 -13.72
CA ILE A 710 -22.06 5.86 -14.70
C ILE A 710 -22.89 7.10 -14.35
N PRO A 711 -23.53 7.22 -13.17
CA PRO A 711 -24.37 8.37 -12.85
C PRO A 711 -23.59 9.68 -12.81
N PHE A 712 -22.32 9.66 -12.38
CA PHE A 712 -21.47 10.85 -12.40
C PHE A 712 -21.01 11.24 -13.80
N SER A 713 -20.79 10.27 -14.68
CA SER A 713 -20.45 10.54 -16.09
C SER A 713 -21.57 11.25 -16.83
N LEU A 714 -22.82 10.84 -16.57
CA LEU A 714 -24.01 11.35 -17.25
C LEU A 714 -24.54 12.66 -16.63
N SER A 715 -24.34 12.87 -15.32
CA SER A 715 -24.80 14.07 -14.61
C SER A 715 -23.85 15.26 -14.68
N ALA A 716 -22.58 15.06 -15.08
CA ALA A 716 -21.57 16.12 -15.14
C ALA A 716 -21.87 17.23 -16.20
N GLY A 717 -22.83 16.99 -17.10
CA GLY A 717 -23.28 17.95 -18.12
C GLY A 717 -22.16 18.40 -19.08
N LYS A 718 -22.35 19.55 -19.73
CA LYS A 718 -21.43 20.10 -20.76
C LYS A 718 -20.05 20.53 -20.23
N ARG A 719 -19.74 20.37 -18.94
CA ARG A 719 -18.49 20.85 -18.32
C ARG A 719 -17.28 19.94 -18.56
N GLY A 720 -17.45 18.82 -19.28
CA GLY A 720 -16.39 18.12 -20.03
C GLY A 720 -15.54 17.12 -19.23
N ALA A 721 -14.68 16.35 -19.92
CA ALA A 721 -13.86 15.26 -19.38
C ALA A 721 -13.02 15.62 -18.13
N ILE A 722 -12.66 16.90 -17.95
CA ILE A 722 -11.92 17.40 -16.79
C ILE A 722 -12.71 17.23 -15.48
N THR A 723 -14.01 17.54 -15.49
CA THR A 723 -14.84 17.33 -14.29
C THR A 723 -14.99 15.86 -13.98
N GLY A 724 -15.07 15.00 -15.01
CA GLY A 724 -15.09 13.54 -14.85
C GLY A 724 -13.85 13.02 -14.12
N ILE A 725 -12.64 13.49 -14.48
CA ILE A 725 -11.40 13.10 -13.81
C ILE A 725 -11.39 13.56 -12.34
N ALA A 726 -11.75 14.81 -12.06
CA ALA A 726 -11.79 15.33 -10.70
C ALA A 726 -12.79 14.58 -9.81
N THR A 727 -13.97 14.26 -10.36
CA THR A 727 -14.98 13.44 -9.68
C THR A 727 -14.48 12.01 -9.45
N ALA A 728 -13.79 11.40 -10.41
CA ALA A 728 -13.17 10.08 -10.26
C ALA A 728 -12.20 10.04 -9.08
N VAL A 729 -11.30 11.02 -8.99
CA VAL A 729 -10.30 11.11 -7.92
C VAL A 729 -10.98 11.28 -6.56
N GLY A 730 -12.01 12.14 -6.47
CA GLY A 730 -12.76 12.34 -5.23
C GLY A 730 -13.49 11.08 -4.76
N ILE A 731 -14.16 10.37 -5.68
CA ILE A 731 -14.81 9.09 -5.41
C ILE A 731 -13.80 8.04 -4.95
N ALA A 732 -12.70 7.89 -5.68
CA ALA A 732 -11.66 6.91 -5.38
C ALA A 732 -11.02 7.18 -4.01
N ALA A 733 -10.74 8.44 -3.69
CA ALA A 733 -10.23 8.85 -2.38
C ALA A 733 -11.23 8.54 -1.26
N GLY A 734 -12.52 8.88 -1.46
CA GLY A 734 -13.57 8.59 -0.47
C GLY A 734 -13.74 7.09 -0.22
N PHE A 735 -13.74 6.28 -1.27
CA PHE A 735 -13.80 4.84 -1.15
C PHE A 735 -12.58 4.27 -0.43
N GLU A 736 -11.37 4.68 -0.80
CA GLU A 736 -10.14 4.16 -0.18
C GLU A 736 -10.10 4.49 1.32
N VAL A 737 -10.52 5.69 1.72
CA VAL A 737 -10.62 6.07 3.14
C VAL A 737 -11.58 5.17 3.90
N VAL A 738 -12.80 4.97 3.38
CA VAL A 738 -13.78 4.09 4.01
C VAL A 738 -13.27 2.65 4.04
N SER A 739 -12.73 2.14 2.93
CA SER A 739 -12.21 0.77 2.83
C SER A 739 -11.10 0.51 3.83
N ARG A 740 -10.11 1.41 3.92
CA ARG A 740 -9.00 1.29 4.87
C ARG A 740 -9.43 1.46 6.33
N LEU A 741 -10.46 2.25 6.60
CA LEU A 741 -11.02 2.39 7.94
C LEU A 741 -11.67 1.07 8.39
N PHE A 742 -12.52 0.46 7.55
CA PHE A 742 -13.14 -0.83 7.84
C PHE A 742 -12.09 -1.96 7.94
N GLU A 743 -11.08 -1.97 7.07
CA GLU A 743 -9.95 -2.90 7.15
C GLU A 743 -9.20 -2.76 8.49
N SER A 744 -8.91 -1.52 8.89
CA SER A 744 -8.25 -1.21 10.15
C SER A 744 -9.07 -1.70 11.37
N MET A 745 -10.38 -1.43 11.38
CA MET A 745 -11.30 -1.94 12.41
C MET A 745 -11.34 -3.47 12.45
N GLY A 746 -11.30 -4.14 11.30
CA GLY A 746 -11.20 -5.60 11.24
C GLY A 746 -9.86 -6.14 11.74
N ASN A 747 -8.75 -5.47 11.41
CA ASN A 747 -7.41 -5.87 11.86
C ASN A 747 -7.25 -5.77 13.39
N LEU A 748 -8.06 -4.93 14.03
CA LEU A 748 -8.10 -4.73 15.47
C LEU A 748 -9.23 -5.51 16.15
N SER A 749 -9.86 -6.47 15.45
CA SER A 749 -10.96 -7.30 15.94
C SER A 749 -12.25 -6.58 16.35
N GLN A 750 -12.36 -5.26 16.14
CA GLN A 750 -13.57 -4.49 16.42
C GLN A 750 -14.73 -4.86 15.49
N LEU A 751 -14.41 -5.33 14.28
CA LEU A 751 -15.39 -5.83 13.32
C LEU A 751 -15.04 -7.27 12.88
N PRO A 752 -16.06 -8.14 12.69
CA PRO A 752 -15.85 -9.44 12.07
C PRO A 752 -15.15 -9.29 10.70
N PRO A 753 -14.19 -10.18 10.36
CA PRO A 753 -13.40 -10.06 9.13
C PRO A 753 -14.22 -9.94 7.84
N ALA A 754 -15.38 -10.60 7.76
CA ALA A 754 -16.28 -10.51 6.63
C ALA A 754 -16.92 -9.12 6.49
N LEU A 755 -17.38 -8.52 7.60
CA LEU A 755 -17.94 -7.16 7.59
C LEU A 755 -16.86 -6.12 7.29
N ALA A 756 -15.66 -6.29 7.83
CA ALA A 756 -14.53 -5.41 7.54
C ALA A 756 -14.17 -5.37 6.05
N ALA A 757 -14.23 -6.52 5.36
CA ALA A 757 -13.90 -6.59 3.94
C ALA A 757 -15.04 -6.14 3.01
N TRP A 758 -16.29 -6.56 3.26
CA TRP A 758 -17.40 -6.40 2.31
C TRP A 758 -18.25 -5.13 2.53
N SER A 759 -18.24 -4.53 3.72
CA SER A 759 -19.11 -3.37 4.01
C SER A 759 -18.87 -2.17 3.09
N PRO A 760 -17.62 -1.74 2.81
CA PRO A 760 -17.37 -0.65 1.87
C PRO A 760 -17.99 -0.91 0.50
N ASP A 761 -17.84 -2.13 -0.02
CA ASP A 761 -18.30 -2.51 -1.35
C ASP A 761 -19.82 -2.47 -1.43
N VAL A 762 -20.51 -2.99 -0.41
CA VAL A 762 -21.97 -2.98 -0.33
C VAL A 762 -22.50 -1.54 -0.22
N ILE A 763 -21.90 -0.70 0.63
CA ILE A 763 -22.32 0.70 0.80
C ILE A 763 -22.21 1.46 -0.51
N PHE A 764 -21.06 1.35 -1.20
CA PHE A 764 -20.84 2.07 -2.45
C PHE A 764 -21.61 1.45 -3.63
N ALA A 765 -21.87 0.14 -3.63
CA ALA A 765 -22.74 -0.50 -4.63
C ALA A 765 -24.18 -0.01 -4.51
N LEU A 766 -24.72 0.05 -3.29
CA LEU A 766 -26.06 0.58 -3.02
C LEU A 766 -26.16 2.06 -3.37
N LEU A 767 -25.14 2.85 -3.04
CA LEU A 767 -25.06 4.26 -3.43
C LEU A 767 -25.04 4.43 -4.95
N GLY A 768 -24.23 3.65 -5.66
CA GLY A 768 -24.16 3.65 -7.12
C GLY A 768 -25.50 3.28 -7.76
N ALA A 769 -26.14 2.20 -7.29
CA ALA A 769 -27.45 1.77 -7.77
C ALA A 769 -28.53 2.84 -7.53
N TYR A 770 -28.55 3.44 -6.34
CA TYR A 770 -29.47 4.54 -6.01
C TYR A 770 -29.28 5.76 -6.92
N LEU A 771 -28.03 6.13 -7.20
CA LEU A 771 -27.72 7.26 -8.08
C LEU A 771 -28.11 6.98 -9.53
N ILE A 772 -27.93 5.74 -10.03
CA ILE A 772 -28.37 5.32 -11.37
C ILE A 772 -29.89 5.48 -11.53
N LEU A 773 -30.68 5.17 -10.50
CA LEU A 773 -32.14 5.33 -10.51
C LEU A 773 -32.58 6.80 -10.54
N LYS A 774 -31.71 7.73 -10.12
CA LYS A 774 -31.96 9.19 -10.16
C LYS A 774 -31.54 9.87 -11.46
N VAL A 775 -30.86 9.16 -12.37
CA VAL A 775 -30.43 9.75 -13.64
C VAL A 775 -31.66 10.03 -14.51
N PRO A 776 -31.86 11.27 -15.00
CA PRO A 776 -33.00 11.60 -15.85
C PRO A 776 -32.88 10.83 -17.18
N THR A 777 -33.90 10.02 -17.46
CA THR A 777 -34.01 9.22 -18.68
C THR A 777 -34.38 10.07 -19.88
#